data_AF-A0A1Q4WYB5-F1
#
_entry.id   AF-A0A1Q4WYB5-F1
#
_cell.length_a   1.000
_cell.length_b   1.000
_cell.length_c   1.000
_cell.angle_alpha   90.00
_cell.angle_beta   90.00
_cell.angle_gamma   90.00
#
_symmetry.space_group_name_H-M   'P 1'
#
loop_
_entity.id
_entity.type
_entity.pdbx_description
1 polymer ?
#
loop_
_entity_poly.entity_id
_entity_poly.type
_entity_poly.pdbx_seq_one_letter_code
_entity_poly.pdbx_strand_id
1 'polypeptide(L)'
;MVVIIAGLMLAANFWTDYKWFSSVGYTSIFLTELWTRVLLFAVSGLVMAVIVGASIFFAYRSRPGIRPMSLEQQGLDRYRQSIDPHRKLFFWIAVGALALLAGIAASGDWRSYLQFMNSAEFGVNDPEFGMDVAFFAFTYPFLRVLLGYLYAAVILAFIAAVVVHYLYGGVRLQNDSGQRATPAARVHLSVLLGVFVLLRACSYWLDRYGLVFSERGYTFGASYTDVNAVKTALLILTVISVICAVLFFANIYFKNTMVPMASLGLLVLSAVLVGVAYPEIVQRFQVAPNEQRLESPYIERNIEYTRDAYGISDAEVQAYDASTELSAQDLVQEAEGTKVRLVDPSVVSQTFQQMQQVRGFYQFPDVLEVDRYPDSGGNLIDTIVAVRELDGPPSDQDNWLNRHLIYTHGYGMVAAAGTQIDAEGRPVFTEYNIPPRGELSETVGEYEPRIYYGREGADYVIVQAEEEYDYPLDSEEDTGDVPTPEDAVEPEASPSPDEARAPADADQEGADQEAPAQPEEEAPAEGGEGAEGASGGSQAYNRYEGEGGVQLSSFFDRVLYAIKYQEPNILLNSAIADDSRIIYERDPVERVEKVAPFLTTDSRPYPAVVDGRVVWIVDAYTTSNGYPYAKPIDFTQAVTDTFTDGSAQQVGALPGNEVNYIRNSVKATVDAYDGSVTLYAWDEEDPVLQTWMDSFPGAITPKDEMNEELVDHLRYPDDLFKVQREIMREYHVTDAAAYYGGQDFWSVPNDPTGGTDAPEPPYRQTIQYPGEEEATFSLTSTFVPRGRENLAAFMAVDSDPRSDDYGQLKLLELPRSTVIFGPGQVQNAFDADADVREVLLPLEQSNAEVTRGNLLTLPFAGGLLYVEPLYVQAGGGGAASFPLLQQVMVGFGEEVAIGSSLPDALSNLFDGEAQPAEEGSEEPPPEEEEAGAGDGGGGGGGGDQELTDALNEAVEAWEEAQESNEEANERLREALEALEEQMNE
;
A
#
# COMPACT_ATOMS: atom_id res chain seq x y z
N MET A 1 -12.95 38.07 -18.71
CA MET A 1 -12.72 36.83 -19.47
C MET A 1 -12.18 35.73 -18.56
N VAL A 2 -10.97 35.87 -17.99
CA VAL A 2 -10.39 34.88 -17.04
C VAL A 2 -11.34 34.47 -15.91
N VAL A 3 -11.96 35.43 -15.21
CA VAL A 3 -12.93 35.14 -14.13
C VAL A 3 -14.17 34.38 -14.63
N ILE A 4 -14.61 34.64 -15.87
CA ILE A 4 -15.76 33.96 -16.46
C ILE A 4 -15.38 32.53 -16.84
N ILE A 5 -14.20 32.34 -17.43
CA ILE A 5 -13.68 31.00 -17.78
C ILE A 5 -13.49 30.17 -16.52
N ALA A 6 -12.84 30.72 -15.49
CA ALA A 6 -12.67 30.05 -14.20
C ALA A 6 -14.03 29.71 -13.55
N GLY A 7 -14.99 30.63 -13.60
CA GLY A 7 -16.35 30.37 -13.10
C GLY A 7 -17.08 29.27 -13.87
N LEU A 8 -16.91 29.21 -15.19
CA LEU A 8 -17.49 28.16 -16.03
C LEU A 8 -16.83 26.80 -15.78
N MET A 9 -15.50 26.75 -15.64
CA MET A 9 -14.78 25.52 -15.29
C MET A 9 -15.20 24.99 -13.92
N LEU A 10 -15.30 25.85 -12.90
CA LEU A 10 -15.80 25.46 -11.58
C LEU A 10 -17.24 24.94 -11.63
N ALA A 11 -18.10 25.57 -12.42
CA ALA A 11 -19.49 25.12 -12.58
C ALA A 11 -19.58 23.79 -13.35
N ALA A 12 -18.73 23.59 -14.36
CA ALA A 12 -18.65 22.34 -15.10
C ALA A 12 -18.15 21.19 -14.23
N ASN A 13 -17.07 21.39 -13.47
CA ASN A 13 -16.57 20.40 -12.52
C ASN A 13 -17.64 20.05 -11.48
N PHE A 14 -18.23 21.04 -10.82
CA PHE A 14 -19.28 20.82 -9.82
C PHE A 14 -20.47 20.02 -10.38
N TRP A 15 -20.93 20.34 -11.59
CA TRP A 15 -22.08 19.65 -12.19
C TRP A 15 -21.72 18.23 -12.66
N THR A 16 -20.55 18.05 -13.26
CA THR A 16 -20.09 16.73 -13.72
C THR A 16 -19.76 15.81 -12.55
N ASP A 17 -19.27 16.34 -11.43
CA ASP A 17 -19.11 15.57 -10.19
C ASP A 17 -20.47 15.17 -9.62
N TYR A 18 -21.44 16.10 -9.53
CA TYR A 18 -22.80 15.75 -9.11
C TYR A 18 -23.41 14.64 -9.98
N LYS A 19 -23.26 14.73 -11.31
CA LYS A 19 -23.74 13.71 -12.25
C LYS A 19 -23.03 12.37 -12.03
N TRP A 20 -21.73 12.39 -11.76
CA TRP A 20 -20.95 11.19 -11.45
C TRP A 20 -21.44 10.52 -10.17
N PHE A 21 -21.57 11.26 -9.06
CA PHE A 21 -22.10 10.73 -7.80
C PHE A 21 -23.55 10.22 -7.93
N SER A 22 -24.31 10.79 -8.87
CA SER A 22 -25.63 10.28 -9.22
C SER A 22 -25.60 8.99 -10.03
N SER A 23 -24.59 8.76 -10.87
CA SER A 23 -24.47 7.50 -11.62
C SER A 23 -23.99 6.33 -10.77
N VAL A 24 -23.16 6.58 -9.74
CA VAL A 24 -22.66 5.53 -8.83
C VAL A 24 -23.55 5.27 -7.60
N GLY A 25 -24.61 6.06 -7.39
CA GLY A 25 -25.52 5.91 -6.24
C GLY A 25 -25.11 6.64 -4.96
N TYR A 26 -23.96 7.32 -4.92
CA TYR A 26 -23.42 7.99 -3.73
C TYR A 26 -23.71 9.50 -3.65
N THR A 27 -24.86 9.94 -4.17
CA THR A 27 -25.25 11.37 -4.13
C THR A 27 -25.38 11.92 -2.71
N SER A 28 -25.69 11.06 -1.73
CA SER A 28 -25.77 11.40 -0.31
C SER A 28 -24.43 11.91 0.24
N ILE A 29 -23.30 11.30 -0.14
CA ILE A 29 -21.96 11.70 0.29
C ILE A 29 -21.66 13.11 -0.22
N PHE A 30 -21.79 13.32 -1.54
CA PHE A 30 -21.56 14.61 -2.19
C PHE A 30 -22.41 15.73 -1.58
N LEU A 31 -23.71 15.49 -1.36
CA LEU A 31 -24.60 16.49 -0.78
C LEU A 31 -24.28 16.77 0.70
N THR A 32 -23.94 15.74 1.48
CA THR A 32 -23.59 15.90 2.90
C THR A 32 -22.30 16.70 3.05
N GLU A 33 -21.28 16.38 2.26
CA GLU A 33 -20.04 17.15 2.21
C GLU A 33 -20.33 18.61 1.79
N LEU A 34 -21.05 18.81 0.68
CA LEU A 34 -21.37 20.14 0.16
C LEU A 34 -22.11 21.00 1.18
N TRP A 35 -23.16 20.48 1.80
CA TRP A 35 -23.94 21.23 2.78
C TRP A 35 -23.15 21.51 4.06
N THR A 36 -22.27 20.60 4.45
CA THR A 36 -21.35 20.82 5.58
C THR A 36 -20.36 21.93 5.27
N ARG A 37 -19.73 21.91 4.08
CA ARG A 37 -18.84 22.99 3.61
C ARG A 37 -19.56 24.33 3.55
N VAL A 38 -20.79 24.36 3.04
CA VAL A 38 -21.63 25.58 2.98
C VAL A 38 -22.00 26.07 4.38
N LEU A 39 -22.34 25.18 5.30
CA LEU A 39 -22.63 25.50 6.69
C LEU A 39 -21.42 26.15 7.36
N LEU A 40 -20.25 25.51 7.30
CA LEU A 40 -19.00 26.03 7.87
C LEU A 40 -18.61 27.37 7.23
N PHE A 41 -18.73 27.47 5.90
CA PHE A 41 -18.51 28.72 5.17
C PHE A 41 -19.39 29.85 5.71
N ALA A 42 -20.70 29.59 5.80
CA ALA A 42 -21.69 30.60 6.20
C ALA A 42 -21.53 31.00 7.68
N VAL A 43 -21.35 30.04 8.57
CA VAL A 43 -21.21 30.26 10.01
C VAL A 43 -19.91 31.00 10.32
N SER A 44 -18.77 30.52 9.84
CA SER A 44 -17.47 31.14 10.10
C SER A 44 -17.35 32.50 9.42
N GLY A 45 -17.85 32.65 8.19
CA GLY A 45 -17.94 33.93 7.51
C GLY A 45 -18.81 34.95 8.26
N LEU A 46 -19.96 34.52 8.79
CA LEU A 46 -20.83 35.37 9.60
C LEU A 46 -20.16 35.77 10.92
N VAL A 47 -19.54 34.84 11.63
CA VAL A 47 -18.81 35.13 12.90
C VAL A 47 -17.69 36.13 12.64
N MET A 48 -16.88 35.93 11.59
CA MET A 48 -15.84 36.86 11.17
C MET A 48 -16.41 38.25 10.85
N ALA A 49 -17.48 38.30 10.07
CA ALA A 49 -18.15 39.54 9.68
C ALA A 49 -18.66 40.32 10.89
N VAL A 50 -19.28 39.62 11.85
CA VAL A 50 -19.84 40.20 13.07
C VAL A 50 -18.72 40.73 13.96
N ILE A 51 -17.67 39.96 14.22
CA ILE A 51 -16.57 40.36 15.12
C ILE A 51 -15.80 41.56 14.53
N VAL A 52 -15.33 41.46 13.29
CA VAL A 52 -14.55 42.52 12.65
C VAL A 52 -15.42 43.73 12.32
N GLY A 53 -16.64 43.51 11.83
CA GLY A 53 -17.60 44.57 11.52
C GLY A 53 -18.01 45.36 12.76
N ALA A 54 -18.28 44.69 13.89
CA ALA A 54 -18.55 45.35 15.16
C ALA A 54 -17.34 46.20 15.62
N SER A 55 -16.12 45.66 15.51
CA SER A 55 -14.89 46.39 15.84
C SER A 55 -14.72 47.67 15.02
N ILE A 56 -14.84 47.57 13.68
CA ILE A 56 -14.76 48.75 12.79
C ILE A 56 -15.86 49.76 13.12
N PHE A 57 -17.08 49.29 13.35
CA PHE A 57 -18.23 50.13 13.69
C PHE A 57 -17.98 50.91 14.98
N PHE A 58 -17.56 50.23 16.06
CA PHE A 58 -17.26 50.88 17.34
C PHE A 58 -16.06 51.83 17.25
N ALA A 59 -15.00 51.47 16.52
CA ALA A 59 -13.86 52.34 16.29
C ALA A 59 -14.26 53.65 15.58
N TYR A 60 -15.08 53.56 14.52
CA TYR A 60 -15.57 54.74 13.81
C TYR A 60 -16.56 55.58 14.63
N ARG A 61 -17.43 54.92 15.40
CA ARG A 61 -18.44 55.55 16.27
C ARG A 61 -17.80 56.33 17.42
N SER A 62 -16.62 55.91 17.87
CA SER A 62 -15.87 56.50 18.99
C SER A 62 -14.82 57.54 18.57
N ARG A 63 -14.82 57.97 17.30
CA ARG A 63 -13.92 59.00 16.79
C ARG A 63 -14.04 60.34 17.56
N PRO A 64 -12.95 61.10 17.73
CA PRO A 64 -13.01 62.41 18.35
C PRO A 64 -13.83 63.41 17.51
N GLY A 65 -14.65 64.23 18.19
CA GLY A 65 -15.53 65.22 17.54
C GLY A 65 -14.79 66.43 16.95
N ILE A 66 -13.64 66.81 17.52
CA ILE A 66 -12.76 67.89 17.04
C ILE A 66 -11.44 67.26 16.60
N ARG A 67 -11.04 67.53 15.35
CA ARG A 67 -9.83 66.97 14.75
C ARG A 67 -8.60 67.79 15.17
N PRO A 68 -7.56 67.16 15.72
CA PRO A 68 -6.30 67.83 16.05
C PRO A 68 -5.56 68.22 14.76
N MET A 69 -5.00 69.44 14.70
CA MET A 69 -4.18 69.89 13.57
C MET A 69 -2.72 69.46 13.81
N SER A 70 -2.30 68.33 13.23
CA SER A 70 -0.89 67.89 13.19
C SER A 70 -0.46 67.53 11.76
N LEU A 71 0.84 67.54 11.47
CA LEU A 71 1.39 67.22 10.13
C LEU A 71 1.03 65.80 9.68
N GLU A 72 1.06 64.83 10.60
CA GLU A 72 0.61 63.45 10.39
C GLU A 72 -0.87 63.40 9.97
N GLN A 73 -1.72 64.16 10.68
CA GLN A 73 -3.17 64.18 10.45
C GLN A 73 -3.55 64.92 9.15
N GLN A 74 -2.76 65.91 8.73
CA GLN A 74 -2.88 66.57 7.41
C GLN A 74 -2.52 65.62 6.25
N GLY A 75 -1.54 64.72 6.44
CA GLY A 75 -1.24 63.67 5.48
C GLY A 75 -2.39 62.68 5.30
N LEU A 76 -3.07 62.33 6.39
CA LEU A 76 -4.23 61.43 6.40
C LEU A 76 -5.51 62.05 5.83
N ASP A 77 -5.62 63.38 5.77
CA ASP A 77 -6.81 64.05 5.22
C ASP A 77 -7.05 63.68 3.75
N ARG A 78 -5.99 63.44 2.96
CA ARG A 78 -6.12 62.97 1.57
C ARG A 78 -6.79 61.60 1.49
N TYR A 79 -6.40 60.66 2.34
CA TYR A 79 -7.02 59.32 2.40
C TYR A 79 -8.47 59.38 2.87
N ARG A 80 -8.79 60.23 3.87
CA ARG A 80 -10.17 60.43 4.34
C ARG A 80 -11.07 61.03 3.27
N GLN A 81 -10.58 62.02 2.50
CA GLN A 81 -11.35 62.62 1.42
C GLN A 81 -11.76 61.59 0.35
N SER A 82 -10.91 60.58 0.12
CA SER A 82 -11.24 59.45 -0.76
C SER A 82 -12.19 58.43 -0.13
N ILE A 83 -12.03 58.12 1.16
CA ILE A 83 -12.79 57.06 1.86
C ILE A 83 -14.16 57.54 2.37
N ASP A 84 -14.26 58.72 2.98
CA ASP A 84 -15.46 59.22 3.68
C ASP A 84 -16.74 59.24 2.82
N PRO A 85 -16.69 59.67 1.53
CA PRO A 85 -17.87 59.65 0.66
C PRO A 85 -18.42 58.24 0.44
N HIS A 86 -17.55 57.23 0.41
CA HIS A 86 -17.89 55.84 0.12
C HIS A 86 -17.70 54.90 1.34
N ARG A 87 -17.63 55.43 2.56
CA ARG A 87 -17.23 54.65 3.74
C ARG A 87 -18.09 53.41 4.00
N LYS A 88 -19.40 53.46 3.71
CA LYS A 88 -20.30 52.31 3.88
C LYS A 88 -19.97 51.22 2.87
N LEU A 89 -19.59 51.60 1.65
CA LEU A 89 -19.16 50.68 0.60
C LEU A 89 -17.83 50.03 1.02
N PHE A 90 -16.83 50.81 1.42
CA PHE A 90 -15.55 50.26 1.90
C PHE A 90 -15.71 49.35 3.13
N PHE A 91 -16.61 49.69 4.05
CA PHE A 91 -16.96 48.84 5.20
C PHE A 91 -17.47 47.47 4.75
N TRP A 92 -18.51 47.44 3.89
CA TRP A 92 -19.09 46.18 3.44
C TRP A 92 -18.13 45.38 2.55
N ILE A 93 -17.30 46.03 1.74
CA ILE A 93 -16.26 45.36 0.95
C ILE A 93 -15.21 44.72 1.87
N ALA A 94 -14.68 45.45 2.85
CA ALA A 94 -13.65 44.93 3.74
C ALA A 94 -14.19 43.78 4.62
N VAL A 95 -15.36 43.96 5.23
CA VAL A 95 -16.01 42.93 6.04
C VAL A 95 -16.40 41.73 5.20
N GLY A 96 -16.98 41.95 4.00
CA GLY A 96 -17.35 40.89 3.08
C GLY A 96 -16.15 40.10 2.55
N ALA A 97 -15.04 40.76 2.24
CA ALA A 97 -13.81 40.09 1.82
C ALA A 97 -13.23 39.21 2.94
N LEU A 98 -13.16 39.71 4.17
CA LEU A 98 -12.69 38.92 5.32
C LEU A 98 -13.64 37.76 5.65
N ALA A 99 -14.95 37.98 5.55
CA ALA A 99 -15.95 36.93 5.73
C ALA A 99 -15.84 35.83 4.66
N LEU A 100 -15.63 36.22 3.40
CA LEU A 100 -15.41 35.29 2.29
C LEU A 100 -14.15 34.45 2.54
N LEU A 101 -13.02 35.08 2.90
CA LEU A 101 -11.78 34.36 3.17
C LEU A 101 -11.90 33.40 4.37
N ALA A 102 -12.54 33.85 5.46
CA ALA A 102 -12.77 33.01 6.63
C ALA A 102 -13.72 31.83 6.33
N GLY A 103 -14.76 32.07 5.54
CA GLY A 103 -15.67 31.03 5.11
C GLY A 103 -14.99 29.99 4.22
N ILE A 104 -14.19 30.42 3.23
CA ILE A 104 -13.43 29.51 2.35
C ILE A 104 -12.50 28.65 3.19
N ALA A 105 -11.74 29.26 4.11
CA ALA A 105 -10.86 28.51 5.00
C ALA A 105 -11.62 27.47 5.83
N ALA A 106 -12.73 27.87 6.48
CA ALA A 106 -13.52 26.96 7.33
C ALA A 106 -14.21 25.84 6.57
N SER A 107 -14.52 26.04 5.29
CA SER A 107 -15.06 24.97 4.44
C SER A 107 -14.07 23.85 4.15
N GLY A 108 -12.77 24.03 4.43
CA GLY A 108 -11.77 22.98 4.35
C GLY A 108 -11.85 21.97 5.50
N ASP A 109 -12.28 22.38 6.69
CA ASP A 109 -12.31 21.57 7.92
C ASP A 109 -13.58 20.73 8.09
N TRP A 110 -14.23 20.36 6.98
CA TRP A 110 -15.50 19.62 7.02
C TRP A 110 -15.35 18.24 7.68
N ARG A 111 -14.22 17.54 7.46
CA ARG A 111 -13.91 16.23 8.07
C ARG A 111 -13.90 16.33 9.60
N SER A 112 -13.12 17.27 10.14
CA SER A 112 -13.02 17.51 11.58
C SER A 112 -14.36 17.88 12.23
N TYR A 113 -15.23 18.58 11.51
CA TYR A 113 -16.57 18.90 11.99
C TYR A 113 -17.49 17.68 12.01
N LEU A 114 -17.52 16.87 10.94
CA LEU A 114 -18.34 15.66 10.89
C LEU A 114 -17.91 14.64 11.95
N GLN A 115 -16.60 14.41 12.09
CA GLN A 115 -16.06 13.55 13.14
C GLN A 115 -16.43 14.03 14.54
N PHE A 116 -16.37 15.35 14.80
CA PHE A 116 -16.80 15.91 16.08
C PHE A 116 -18.30 15.74 16.34
N MET A 117 -19.13 15.87 15.32
CA MET A 117 -20.59 15.79 15.46
C MET A 117 -21.11 14.37 15.63
N ASN A 118 -20.42 13.40 15.03
CA ASN A 118 -20.85 11.99 14.93
C ASN A 118 -19.84 11.03 15.57
N SER A 119 -19.05 11.50 16.56
CA SER A 119 -17.97 10.71 17.16
C SER A 119 -18.49 9.44 17.85
N ALA A 120 -17.92 8.29 17.49
CA ALA A 120 -18.04 7.05 18.26
C ALA A 120 -16.97 6.96 19.36
N GLU A 121 -17.24 6.18 20.41
CA GLU A 121 -16.30 5.92 21.52
C GLU A 121 -15.34 4.79 21.15
N PHE A 122 -14.07 4.89 21.54
CA PHE A 122 -13.11 3.80 21.36
C PHE A 122 -13.21 2.72 22.44
N GLY A 123 -13.79 3.06 23.59
CA GLY A 123 -13.83 2.16 24.75
C GLY A 123 -12.49 2.11 25.52
N VAL A 124 -11.45 2.76 25.00
CA VAL A 124 -10.13 2.88 25.61
C VAL A 124 -9.98 4.28 26.22
N ASN A 125 -9.64 4.33 27.51
CA ASN A 125 -9.44 5.59 28.22
C ASN A 125 -7.96 5.90 28.36
N ASP A 126 -7.58 7.13 28.05
CA ASP A 126 -6.22 7.63 28.24
C ASP A 126 -5.82 7.58 29.74
N PRO A 127 -4.59 7.12 30.05
CA PRO A 127 -4.11 6.95 31.43
C PRO A 127 -3.87 8.26 32.19
N GLU A 128 -3.76 9.41 31.50
CA GLU A 128 -3.41 10.68 32.13
C GLU A 128 -4.61 11.54 32.52
N PHE A 129 -5.61 11.64 31.64
CA PHE A 129 -6.82 12.43 31.85
C PHE A 129 -8.07 11.58 32.09
N GLY A 130 -8.03 10.27 31.85
CA GLY A 130 -9.16 9.35 32.06
C GLY A 130 -10.33 9.67 31.14
N MET A 131 -10.02 10.08 29.92
CA MET A 131 -10.99 10.38 28.87
C MET A 131 -10.84 9.37 27.74
N ASP A 132 -11.94 9.04 27.08
CA ASP A 132 -11.93 8.17 25.91
C ASP A 132 -11.05 8.75 24.79
N VAL A 133 -10.37 7.87 24.05
CA VAL A 133 -9.55 8.24 22.88
C VAL A 133 -10.33 9.09 21.87
N ALA A 134 -11.65 8.91 21.73
CA ALA A 134 -12.53 9.71 20.88
C ALA A 134 -12.44 11.21 21.16
N PHE A 135 -12.20 11.62 22.42
CA PHE A 135 -11.99 13.03 22.73
C PHE A 135 -10.76 13.58 22.02
N PHE A 136 -9.67 12.83 21.99
CA PHE A 136 -8.40 13.23 21.39
C PHE A 136 -8.42 13.10 19.87
N ALA A 137 -9.06 12.05 19.35
CA ALA A 137 -9.17 11.77 17.93
C ALA A 137 -10.15 12.72 17.20
N PHE A 138 -11.31 13.01 17.80
CA PHE A 138 -12.40 13.71 17.09
C PHE A 138 -12.71 15.10 17.67
N THR A 139 -12.79 15.21 19.00
CA THR A 139 -13.26 16.46 19.64
C THR A 139 -12.17 17.51 19.75
N TYR A 140 -11.00 17.14 20.22
CA TYR A 140 -9.87 18.03 20.46
C TYR A 140 -9.42 18.76 19.18
N PRO A 141 -9.26 18.09 18.01
CA PRO A 141 -8.89 18.76 16.76
C PRO A 141 -9.89 19.85 16.36
N PHE A 142 -11.20 19.57 16.45
CA PHE A 142 -12.23 20.56 16.10
C PHE A 142 -12.23 21.77 17.05
N LEU A 143 -12.02 21.55 18.37
CA LEU A 143 -11.88 22.66 19.32
C LEU A 143 -10.67 23.55 19.01
N ARG A 144 -9.57 22.97 18.51
CA ARG A 144 -8.38 23.71 18.07
C ARG A 144 -8.64 24.55 16.82
N VAL A 145 -9.33 23.97 15.83
CA VAL A 145 -9.78 24.67 14.62
C VAL A 145 -10.66 25.86 14.98
N LEU A 146 -11.68 25.66 15.82
CA LEU A 146 -12.58 26.72 16.28
C LEU A 146 -11.82 27.86 16.98
N LEU A 147 -10.88 27.51 17.86
CA LEU A 147 -10.06 28.49 18.57
C LEU A 147 -9.18 29.29 17.59
N GLY A 148 -8.62 28.64 16.57
CA GLY A 148 -7.85 29.28 15.49
C GLY A 148 -8.65 30.36 14.76
N TYR A 149 -9.90 30.06 14.38
CA TYR A 149 -10.78 31.04 13.75
C TYR A 149 -11.12 32.23 14.66
N LEU A 150 -11.37 31.98 15.95
CA LEU A 150 -11.62 33.03 16.92
C LEU A 150 -10.39 33.94 17.11
N TYR A 151 -9.18 33.38 17.14
CA TYR A 151 -7.95 34.16 17.15
C TYR A 151 -7.81 35.04 15.91
N ALA A 152 -7.97 34.46 14.72
CA ALA A 152 -7.90 35.20 13.47
C ALA A 152 -8.90 36.36 13.46
N ALA A 153 -10.14 36.11 13.89
CA ALA A 153 -11.19 37.14 13.96
C ALA A 153 -10.82 38.27 14.92
N VAL A 154 -10.30 37.96 16.11
CA VAL A 154 -9.90 38.97 17.11
C VAL A 154 -8.66 39.75 16.66
N ILE A 155 -7.68 39.10 16.05
CA ILE A 155 -6.47 39.76 15.50
C ILE A 155 -6.87 40.72 14.38
N LEU A 156 -7.68 40.27 13.42
CA LEU A 156 -8.17 41.11 12.31
C LEU A 156 -9.03 42.26 12.84
N ALA A 157 -9.89 42.00 13.83
CA ALA A 157 -10.67 43.03 14.50
C ALA A 157 -9.77 44.07 15.19
N PHE A 158 -8.68 43.63 15.83
CA PHE A 158 -7.70 44.52 16.46
C PHE A 158 -6.96 45.37 15.42
N ILE A 159 -6.45 44.76 14.35
CA ILE A 159 -5.78 45.48 13.25
C ILE A 159 -6.74 46.50 12.64
N ALA A 160 -7.96 46.09 12.31
CA ALA A 160 -8.98 46.97 11.76
C ALA A 160 -9.32 48.13 12.72
N ALA A 161 -9.44 47.86 14.03
CA ALA A 161 -9.64 48.88 15.05
C ALA A 161 -8.48 49.89 15.09
N VAL A 162 -7.22 49.41 15.06
CA VAL A 162 -6.03 50.27 15.06
C VAL A 162 -6.01 51.15 13.82
N VAL A 163 -6.25 50.58 12.64
CA VAL A 163 -6.28 51.32 11.37
C VAL A 163 -7.36 52.40 11.39
N VAL A 164 -8.58 52.08 11.83
CA VAL A 164 -9.68 53.06 11.91
C VAL A 164 -9.39 54.14 12.94
N HIS A 165 -8.86 53.78 14.11
CA HIS A 165 -8.48 54.76 15.14
C HIS A 165 -7.32 55.65 14.69
N TYR A 166 -6.34 55.12 13.97
CA TYR A 166 -5.25 55.90 13.38
C TYR A 166 -5.78 56.85 12.30
N LEU A 167 -6.57 56.31 11.35
CA LEU A 167 -7.15 57.06 10.26
C LEU A 167 -8.05 58.18 10.76
N TYR A 168 -8.79 58.04 11.85
CA TYR A 168 -9.69 59.09 12.36
C TYR A 168 -9.15 59.86 13.59
N GLY A 169 -7.86 59.73 13.91
CA GLY A 169 -7.17 60.53 14.93
C GLY A 169 -7.42 60.10 16.39
N GLY A 170 -7.97 58.90 16.58
CA GLY A 170 -8.12 58.20 17.86
C GLY A 170 -6.80 57.65 18.43
N VAL A 171 -5.85 57.27 17.56
CA VAL A 171 -4.45 56.87 17.88
C VAL A 171 -3.48 57.72 17.05
N ARG A 172 -2.33 58.10 17.62
CA ARG A 172 -1.33 58.98 17.00
C ARG A 172 0.09 58.45 17.25
N LEU A 173 0.98 58.62 16.28
CA LEU A 173 2.39 58.19 16.42
C LEU A 173 3.25 59.30 17.07
N GLN A 174 2.99 60.57 16.75
CA GLN A 174 3.70 61.72 17.31
C GLN A 174 3.02 62.29 18.57
N ASN A 175 3.83 62.72 19.54
CA ASN A 175 3.38 63.10 20.88
C ASN A 175 3.36 64.62 21.10
N ASP A 176 2.62 65.37 20.29
CA ASP A 176 2.65 66.85 20.31
C ASP A 176 1.76 67.48 21.40
N SER A 177 0.90 66.68 22.07
CA SER A 177 -0.09 67.15 23.05
C SER A 177 -0.27 66.24 24.28
N GLY A 178 0.69 65.35 24.54
CA GLY A 178 0.78 64.55 25.77
C GLY A 178 -0.08 63.27 25.83
N GLN A 179 -0.94 62.99 24.86
CA GLN A 179 -1.71 61.73 24.80
C GLN A 179 -1.64 61.09 23.40
N ARG A 180 -1.07 59.88 23.33
CA ARG A 180 -0.94 59.08 22.09
C ARG A 180 -2.24 58.41 21.63
N ALA A 181 -3.22 58.22 22.52
CA ALA A 181 -4.50 57.61 22.19
C ALA A 181 -5.65 58.20 23.04
N THR A 182 -6.81 58.40 22.40
CA THR A 182 -8.02 58.89 23.08
C THR A 182 -8.51 57.87 24.11
N PRO A 183 -9.28 58.29 25.15
CA PRO A 183 -9.83 57.35 26.13
C PRO A 183 -10.68 56.23 25.50
N ALA A 184 -11.50 56.55 24.50
CA ALA A 184 -12.33 55.56 23.83
C ALA A 184 -11.51 54.56 22.99
N ALA A 185 -10.48 55.04 22.27
CA ALA A 185 -9.55 54.16 21.55
C ALA A 185 -8.80 53.23 22.51
N ARG A 186 -8.33 53.74 23.65
CA ARG A 186 -7.67 52.93 24.68
C ARG A 186 -8.60 51.83 25.23
N VAL A 187 -9.85 52.16 25.52
CA VAL A 187 -10.85 51.19 25.99
C VAL A 187 -11.09 50.11 24.93
N HIS A 188 -11.35 50.50 23.69
CA HIS A 188 -11.66 49.54 22.61
C HIS A 188 -10.49 48.58 22.35
N LEU A 189 -9.27 49.10 22.21
CA LEU A 189 -8.08 48.28 21.98
C LEU A 189 -7.74 47.40 23.20
N SER A 190 -7.99 47.90 24.42
CA SER A 190 -7.81 47.12 25.65
C SER A 190 -8.82 45.98 25.77
N VAL A 191 -10.07 46.17 25.32
CA VAL A 191 -11.09 45.10 25.28
C VAL A 191 -10.69 44.01 24.29
N LEU A 192 -10.29 44.38 23.07
CA LEU A 192 -9.86 43.40 22.07
C LEU A 192 -8.62 42.61 22.52
N LEU A 193 -7.65 43.29 23.15
CA LEU A 193 -6.48 42.63 23.73
C LEU A 193 -6.83 41.76 24.94
N GLY A 194 -7.81 42.17 25.76
CA GLY A 194 -8.35 41.36 26.84
C GLY A 194 -9.04 40.09 26.34
N VAL A 195 -9.84 40.18 25.28
CA VAL A 195 -10.45 39.01 24.62
C VAL A 195 -9.38 38.11 24.02
N PHE A 196 -8.35 38.67 23.37
CA PHE A 196 -7.21 37.90 22.85
C PHE A 196 -6.51 37.11 23.97
N VAL A 197 -6.23 37.76 25.11
CA VAL A 197 -5.60 37.09 26.26
C VAL A 197 -6.54 36.06 26.90
N LEU A 198 -7.86 36.28 26.87
CA LEU A 198 -8.84 35.29 27.33
C LEU A 198 -8.86 34.05 26.41
N LEU A 199 -8.82 34.24 25.09
CA LEU A 199 -8.64 33.15 24.14
C LEU A 199 -7.32 32.41 24.40
N ARG A 200 -6.28 33.13 24.84
CA ARG A 200 -5.01 32.51 25.27
C ARG A 200 -5.13 31.69 26.55
N ALA A 201 -5.95 32.11 27.49
CA ALA A 201 -6.30 31.26 28.64
C ALA A 201 -7.00 29.97 28.20
N CYS A 202 -8.01 30.06 27.32
CA CYS A 202 -8.68 28.88 26.77
C CYS A 202 -7.71 27.97 25.99
N SER A 203 -6.79 28.56 25.23
CA SER A 203 -5.71 27.85 24.54
C SER A 203 -4.87 27.04 25.52
N TYR A 204 -4.33 27.67 26.56
CA TYR A 204 -3.48 26.98 27.54
C TYR A 204 -4.23 25.89 28.29
N TRP A 205 -5.54 26.06 28.53
CA TRP A 205 -6.36 25.02 29.12
C TRP A 205 -6.46 23.79 28.22
N LEU A 206 -6.68 24.01 26.91
CA LEU A 206 -6.76 22.95 25.89
C LEU A 206 -5.38 22.33 25.59
N ASP A 207 -4.31 23.14 25.57
CA ASP A 207 -2.93 22.70 25.30
C ASP A 207 -2.48 21.57 26.26
N ARG A 208 -3.09 21.45 27.44
CA ARG A 208 -2.82 20.35 28.38
C ARG A 208 -3.21 18.99 27.81
N TYR A 209 -4.33 18.91 27.09
CA TYR A 209 -4.77 17.66 26.46
C TYR A 209 -3.90 17.31 25.27
N GLY A 210 -3.28 18.30 24.62
CA GLY A 210 -2.32 18.08 23.54
C GLY A 210 -0.99 17.46 23.99
N LEU A 211 -0.73 17.31 25.29
CA LEU A 211 0.51 16.71 25.79
C LEU A 211 0.65 15.23 25.41
N VAL A 212 -0.47 14.55 25.14
CA VAL A 212 -0.48 13.16 24.67
C VAL A 212 0.07 12.99 23.25
N PHE A 213 0.31 14.10 22.54
CA PHE A 213 0.92 14.16 21.21
C PHE A 213 2.31 14.86 21.25
N SER A 214 2.99 14.82 22.39
CA SER A 214 4.28 15.49 22.58
C SER A 214 5.44 14.69 21.97
N GLU A 215 6.41 15.39 21.39
CA GLU A 215 7.68 14.84 20.88
C GLU A 215 8.87 15.12 21.83
N ARG A 216 8.62 15.63 23.04
CA ARG A 216 9.69 16.06 23.96
C ARG A 216 10.48 14.89 24.56
N GLY A 217 9.82 13.76 24.75
CA GLY A 217 10.34 12.60 25.49
C GLY A 217 11.30 11.73 24.68
N TYR A 218 11.64 10.58 25.26
CA TYR A 218 12.36 9.52 24.54
C TYR A 218 11.47 8.90 23.44
N THR A 219 10.19 8.69 23.76
CA THR A 219 9.14 8.24 22.84
C THR A 219 8.13 9.36 22.55
N PHE A 220 7.30 9.13 21.53
CA PHE A 220 6.14 9.99 21.27
C PHE A 220 5.08 9.84 22.37
N GLY A 221 4.42 10.93 22.72
CA GLY A 221 3.42 10.99 23.79
C GLY A 221 3.89 11.79 25.00
N ALA A 222 3.04 11.86 26.03
CA ALA A 222 3.34 12.69 27.19
C ALA A 222 4.51 12.12 28.00
N SER A 223 5.66 12.81 27.98
CA SER A 223 6.85 12.47 28.76
C SER A 223 6.70 12.77 30.26
N TYR A 224 7.66 12.32 31.08
CA TYR A 224 7.70 12.68 32.50
C TYR A 224 7.67 14.19 32.71
N THR A 225 8.47 14.93 31.93
CA THR A 225 8.54 16.39 32.00
C THR A 225 7.22 17.03 31.57
N ASP A 226 6.53 16.48 30.57
CA ASP A 226 5.24 17.00 30.13
C ASP A 226 4.17 16.86 31.22
N VAL A 227 4.07 15.67 31.81
CA VAL A 227 3.07 15.37 32.85
C VAL A 227 3.33 16.15 34.15
N ASN A 228 4.58 16.21 34.61
CA ASN A 228 4.88 16.79 35.93
C ASN A 228 5.17 18.31 35.86
N ALA A 229 5.81 18.78 34.79
CA ALA A 229 6.21 20.18 34.66
C ALA A 229 5.33 20.97 33.70
N VAL A 230 5.18 20.54 32.45
CA VAL A 230 4.48 21.33 31.41
C VAL A 230 2.98 21.44 31.70
N LYS A 231 2.32 20.35 32.09
CA LYS A 231 0.89 20.35 32.48
C LYS A 231 0.62 21.35 33.60
N THR A 232 1.48 21.37 34.62
CA THR A 232 1.42 22.32 35.74
C THR A 232 1.68 23.75 35.28
N ALA A 233 2.67 23.95 34.41
CA ALA A 233 3.00 25.25 33.83
C ALA A 233 1.82 25.83 33.04
N LEU A 234 1.16 25.02 32.20
CA LEU A 234 -0.01 25.42 31.42
C LEU A 234 -1.19 25.81 32.32
N LEU A 235 -1.41 25.12 33.44
CA LEU A 235 -2.42 25.51 34.41
C LEU A 235 -2.13 26.89 35.03
N ILE A 236 -0.89 27.13 35.45
CA ILE A 236 -0.46 28.43 35.99
C ILE A 236 -0.63 29.53 34.94
N LEU A 237 -0.20 29.28 33.70
CA LEU A 237 -0.34 30.23 32.59
C LEU A 237 -1.80 30.52 32.25
N THR A 238 -2.69 29.53 32.34
CA THR A 238 -4.13 29.71 32.20
C THR A 238 -4.64 30.72 33.24
N VAL A 239 -4.33 30.51 34.53
CA VAL A 239 -4.76 31.39 35.62
C VAL A 239 -4.19 32.81 35.45
N ILE A 240 -2.89 32.94 35.13
CA ILE A 240 -2.26 34.25 34.89
C ILE A 240 -2.88 34.94 33.69
N SER A 241 -3.20 34.21 32.62
CA SER A 241 -3.88 34.75 31.44
C SER A 241 -5.27 35.28 31.79
N VAL A 242 -6.06 34.55 32.58
CA VAL A 242 -7.37 35.04 33.06
C VAL A 242 -7.21 36.32 33.88
N ILE A 243 -6.24 36.37 34.81
CA ILE A 243 -5.96 37.58 35.60
C ILE A 243 -5.58 38.76 34.67
N CYS A 244 -4.69 38.53 33.72
CA CYS A 244 -4.28 39.55 32.75
C CYS A 244 -5.46 40.03 31.89
N ALA A 245 -6.32 39.12 31.41
CA ALA A 245 -7.54 39.48 30.69
C ALA A 245 -8.47 40.36 31.53
N VAL A 246 -8.68 40.01 32.81
CA VAL A 246 -9.46 40.82 33.76
C VAL A 246 -8.83 42.21 33.94
N LEU A 247 -7.50 42.33 34.01
CA LEU A 247 -6.81 43.62 34.10
C LEU A 247 -6.97 44.47 32.82
N PHE A 248 -6.97 43.83 31.64
CA PHE A 248 -7.29 44.49 30.38
C PHE A 248 -8.72 45.02 30.35
N PHE A 249 -9.70 44.30 30.90
CA PHE A 249 -11.07 44.78 31.05
C PHE A 249 -11.21 45.83 32.16
N ALA A 250 -10.45 45.73 33.26
CA ALA A 250 -10.47 46.71 34.35
C ALA A 250 -10.00 48.11 33.90
N ASN A 251 -9.13 48.17 32.88
CA ASN A 251 -8.70 49.44 32.27
C ASN A 251 -9.87 50.26 31.68
N ILE A 252 -11.04 49.64 31.42
CA ILE A 252 -12.28 50.35 31.08
C ILE A 252 -12.62 51.42 32.15
N TYR A 253 -12.39 51.11 33.42
CA TYR A 253 -12.71 51.96 34.55
C TYR A 253 -11.52 52.80 35.03
N PHE A 254 -10.32 52.19 35.14
CA PHE A 254 -9.14 52.83 35.75
C PHE A 254 -8.39 53.79 34.81
N LYS A 255 -8.60 53.71 33.48
CA LYS A 255 -8.05 54.64 32.46
C LYS A 255 -6.52 54.83 32.51
N ASN A 256 -5.77 53.83 32.99
CA ASN A 256 -4.32 53.87 33.17
C ASN A 256 -3.62 52.89 32.22
N THR A 257 -2.77 53.40 31.32
CA THR A 257 -2.05 52.58 30.32
C THR A 257 -0.97 51.69 30.92
N MET A 258 -0.54 51.95 32.16
CA MET A 258 0.44 51.09 32.85
C MET A 258 -0.14 49.71 33.20
N VAL A 259 -1.45 49.62 33.45
CA VAL A 259 -2.10 48.35 33.84
C VAL A 259 -2.07 47.32 32.69
N PRO A 260 -2.51 47.65 31.45
CA PRO A 260 -2.33 46.79 30.28
C PRO A 260 -0.87 46.38 30.01
N MET A 261 0.08 47.33 30.08
CA MET A 261 1.50 47.04 29.82
C MET A 261 2.10 46.12 30.89
N ALA A 262 1.77 46.35 32.17
CA ALA A 262 2.21 45.48 33.26
C ALA A 262 1.59 44.08 33.14
N SER A 263 0.33 43.97 32.72
CA SER A 263 -0.35 42.69 32.50
C SER A 263 0.31 41.90 31.35
N LEU A 264 0.62 42.57 30.24
CA LEU A 264 1.36 41.95 29.13
C LEU A 264 2.76 41.53 29.57
N GLY A 265 3.49 42.40 30.30
CA GLY A 265 4.81 42.09 30.83
C GLY A 265 4.80 40.90 31.80
N LEU A 266 3.80 40.82 32.68
CA LEU A 266 3.59 39.68 33.58
C LEU A 266 3.31 38.40 32.79
N LEU A 267 2.42 38.45 31.80
CA LEU A 267 2.09 37.30 30.96
C LEU A 267 3.34 36.77 30.23
N VAL A 268 4.07 37.65 29.54
CA VAL A 268 5.27 37.28 28.77
C VAL A 268 6.36 36.75 29.69
N LEU A 269 6.63 37.44 30.81
CA LEU A 269 7.62 36.98 31.80
C LEU A 269 7.24 35.61 32.37
N SER A 270 5.96 35.42 32.70
CA SER A 270 5.47 34.13 33.23
C SER A 270 5.54 33.03 32.18
N ALA A 271 5.21 33.31 30.92
CA ALA A 271 5.32 32.35 29.83
C ALA A 271 6.77 31.87 29.64
N VAL A 272 7.75 32.77 29.72
CA VAL A 272 9.17 32.41 29.64
C VAL A 272 9.62 31.63 30.88
N LEU A 273 9.34 32.12 32.09
CA LEU A 273 9.82 31.51 33.31
C LEU A 273 9.13 30.17 33.62
N VAL A 274 7.80 30.12 33.50
CA VAL A 274 6.98 28.97 33.87
C VAL A 274 6.80 28.01 32.70
N GLY A 275 6.59 28.53 31.49
CA GLY A 275 6.33 27.69 30.31
C GLY A 275 7.59 27.08 29.67
N VAL A 276 8.72 27.79 29.71
CA VAL A 276 9.97 27.33 29.08
C VAL A 276 11.03 26.96 30.11
N ALA A 277 11.38 27.89 31.01
CA ALA A 277 12.51 27.66 31.92
C ALA A 277 12.23 26.57 32.96
N TYR A 278 11.02 26.47 33.50
CA TYR A 278 10.70 25.46 34.51
C TYR A 278 10.73 24.01 33.97
N PRO A 279 10.07 23.66 32.85
CA PRO A 279 10.21 22.34 32.24
C PRO A 279 11.65 21.99 31.89
N GLU A 280 12.42 22.96 31.37
CA GLU A 280 13.83 22.75 31.03
C GLU A 280 14.69 22.42 32.27
N ILE A 281 14.41 23.07 33.40
CA ILE A 281 15.08 22.74 34.67
C ILE A 281 14.73 21.32 35.11
N VAL A 282 13.47 20.90 34.99
CA VAL A 282 13.04 19.54 35.34
C VAL A 282 13.71 18.51 34.42
N GLN A 283 13.68 18.74 33.09
CA GLN A 283 14.32 17.86 32.12
C GLN A 283 15.82 17.70 32.41
N ARG A 284 16.53 18.81 32.56
CA ARG A 284 17.99 18.79 32.69
C ARG A 284 18.49 18.26 34.03
N PHE A 285 17.81 18.57 35.13
CA PHE A 285 18.31 18.27 36.48
C PHE A 285 17.59 17.12 37.18
N GLN A 286 16.43 16.68 36.71
CA GLN A 286 15.71 15.53 37.27
C GLN A 286 15.64 14.36 36.29
N VAL A 287 15.18 14.60 35.05
CA VAL A 287 14.94 13.56 34.04
C VAL A 287 16.23 13.05 33.44
N ALA A 288 17.02 13.88 32.75
CA ALA A 288 18.22 13.44 32.05
C ALA A 288 19.20 12.60 32.89
N PRO A 289 19.43 12.88 34.20
CA PRO A 289 20.28 12.03 35.04
C PRO A 289 19.67 10.67 35.42
N ASN A 290 18.35 10.48 35.28
CA ASN A 290 17.60 9.29 35.67
C ASN A 290 16.55 8.89 34.62
N GLU A 291 16.82 9.14 33.33
CA GLU A 291 15.82 9.15 32.26
C GLU A 291 15.15 7.79 32.11
N GLN A 292 15.91 6.70 32.01
CA GLN A 292 15.41 5.33 31.94
C GLN A 292 14.35 5.03 33.04
N ARG A 293 14.61 5.45 34.28
CA ARG A 293 13.71 5.18 35.41
C ARG A 293 12.47 6.08 35.42
N LEU A 294 12.62 7.34 35.01
CA LEU A 294 11.53 8.32 35.07
C LEU A 294 10.64 8.28 33.84
N GLU A 295 11.19 7.93 32.67
CA GLU A 295 10.47 7.82 31.40
C GLU A 295 9.87 6.42 31.17
N SER A 296 10.34 5.37 31.85
CA SER A 296 9.82 3.99 31.73
C SER A 296 8.28 3.86 31.69
N PRO A 297 7.49 4.45 32.62
CA PRO A 297 6.03 4.31 32.53
C PRO A 297 5.39 5.06 31.33
N TYR A 298 6.09 6.02 30.73
CA TYR A 298 5.60 6.72 29.54
C TYR A 298 6.05 6.01 28.25
N ILE A 299 7.20 5.32 28.29
CA ILE A 299 7.62 4.38 27.26
C ILE A 299 6.62 3.21 27.20
N GLU A 300 6.24 2.62 28.34
CA GLU A 300 5.21 1.57 28.40
C GLU A 300 3.88 2.00 27.77
N ARG A 301 3.40 3.21 28.10
CA ARG A 301 2.19 3.79 27.49
C ARG A 301 2.32 3.94 25.97
N ASN A 302 3.46 4.45 25.51
CA ASN A 302 3.70 4.60 24.08
C ASN A 302 3.75 3.24 23.37
N ILE A 303 4.39 2.23 23.96
CA ILE A 303 4.44 0.87 23.43
C ILE A 303 3.02 0.29 23.31
N GLU A 304 2.25 0.31 24.41
CA GLU A 304 0.89 -0.23 24.46
C GLU A 304 -0.04 0.46 23.44
N TYR A 305 -0.08 1.80 23.44
CA TYR A 305 -0.97 2.56 22.56
C TYR A 305 -0.52 2.52 21.09
N THR A 306 0.78 2.42 20.82
CA THR A 306 1.25 2.22 19.44
C THR A 306 0.87 0.83 18.95
N ARG A 307 1.10 -0.22 19.75
CA ARG A 307 0.72 -1.58 19.39
C ARG A 307 -0.78 -1.71 19.13
N ASP A 308 -1.60 -1.08 19.97
CA ASP A 308 -3.04 -1.04 19.79
C ASP A 308 -3.43 -0.27 18.53
N ALA A 309 -2.93 0.96 18.34
CA ALA A 309 -3.34 1.79 17.22
C ALA A 309 -3.01 1.21 15.83
N TYR A 310 -2.01 0.33 15.73
CA TYR A 310 -1.65 -0.38 14.49
C TYR A 310 -2.14 -1.84 14.43
N GLY A 311 -2.89 -2.32 15.42
CA GLY A 311 -3.45 -3.67 15.41
C GLY A 311 -2.40 -4.77 15.54
N ILE A 312 -1.32 -4.53 16.29
CA ILE A 312 -0.24 -5.51 16.51
C ILE A 312 -0.17 -5.97 17.98
N SER A 313 -1.09 -5.52 18.83
CA SER A 313 -1.12 -5.86 20.26
C SER A 313 -1.19 -7.36 20.50
N ASP A 314 -2.03 -8.05 19.72
CA ASP A 314 -2.32 -9.47 19.84
C ASP A 314 -1.40 -10.35 18.97
N ALA A 315 -0.33 -9.78 18.40
CA ALA A 315 0.64 -10.55 17.63
C ALA A 315 1.28 -11.66 18.49
N GLU A 316 1.24 -12.88 17.98
CA GLU A 316 1.80 -14.06 18.62
C GLU A 316 3.29 -14.14 18.32
N VAL A 317 4.11 -14.25 19.37
CA VAL A 317 5.57 -14.37 19.24
C VAL A 317 5.99 -15.71 19.80
N GLN A 318 6.60 -16.53 18.95
CA GLN A 318 7.15 -17.83 19.28
C GLN A 318 8.66 -17.81 19.11
N ALA A 319 9.39 -18.26 20.13
CA ALA A 319 10.81 -18.54 19.97
C ALA A 319 10.98 -19.76 19.05
N TYR A 320 11.78 -19.60 18.00
CA TYR A 320 11.99 -20.62 16.98
C TYR A 320 13.47 -20.98 16.90
N ASP A 321 13.84 -22.10 17.53
CA ASP A 321 15.19 -22.66 17.47
C ASP A 321 15.37 -23.38 16.12
N ALA A 322 15.53 -22.61 15.05
CA ALA A 322 15.64 -23.10 13.69
C ALA A 322 16.84 -24.07 13.52
N SER A 323 16.59 -25.23 12.90
CA SER A 323 17.63 -26.14 12.45
C SER A 323 18.43 -25.52 11.30
N THR A 324 19.74 -25.77 11.30
CA THR A 324 20.65 -25.42 10.19
C THR A 324 21.06 -26.66 9.39
N GLU A 325 20.65 -27.84 9.84
CA GLU A 325 20.92 -29.12 9.19
C GLU A 325 19.58 -29.71 8.72
N LEU A 326 19.58 -30.34 7.55
CA LEU A 326 18.40 -30.90 6.93
C LEU A 326 18.62 -32.40 6.71
N SER A 327 17.73 -33.26 7.23
CA SER A 327 17.86 -34.71 7.03
C SER A 327 17.03 -35.19 5.84
N ALA A 328 17.44 -36.30 5.22
CA ALA A 328 16.68 -36.93 4.13
C ALA A 328 15.27 -37.38 4.57
N GLN A 329 15.03 -37.65 5.85
CA GLN A 329 13.70 -37.97 6.37
C GLN A 329 12.80 -36.73 6.41
N ASP A 330 13.35 -35.57 6.76
CA ASP A 330 12.60 -34.31 6.81
C ASP A 330 12.13 -33.88 5.42
N LEU A 331 12.95 -34.09 4.38
CA LEU A 331 12.49 -33.89 3.00
C LEU A 331 11.30 -34.75 2.64
N VAL A 332 11.39 -36.07 2.85
CA VAL A 332 10.31 -36.97 2.41
C VAL A 332 9.02 -36.63 3.15
N GLN A 333 9.13 -36.22 4.41
CA GLN A 333 7.98 -35.85 5.22
C GLN A 333 7.37 -34.49 4.84
N GLU A 334 8.18 -33.50 4.46
CA GLU A 334 7.75 -32.13 4.20
C GLU A 334 7.57 -31.80 2.69
N ALA A 335 8.24 -32.52 1.79
CA ALA A 335 8.20 -32.28 0.35
C ALA A 335 6.83 -32.59 -0.27
N GLU A 336 6.08 -33.57 0.26
CA GLU A 336 4.71 -33.86 -0.19
C GLU A 336 3.72 -32.72 0.12
N GLY A 337 4.00 -31.88 1.14
CA GLY A 337 3.14 -30.78 1.56
C GLY A 337 3.58 -29.38 1.09
N THR A 338 4.83 -29.24 0.63
CA THR A 338 5.44 -27.94 0.38
C THR A 338 5.09 -27.39 -1.01
N LYS A 339 4.07 -26.53 -1.05
CA LYS A 339 3.61 -25.83 -2.26
C LYS A 339 4.32 -24.48 -2.41
N VAL A 340 5.53 -24.47 -2.97
CA VAL A 340 6.25 -23.20 -3.23
C VAL A 340 5.80 -22.60 -4.55
N ARG A 341 5.52 -21.30 -4.54
CA ARG A 341 5.25 -20.54 -5.76
C ARG A 341 6.53 -20.42 -6.59
N LEU A 342 6.51 -20.99 -7.79
CA LEU A 342 7.61 -20.90 -8.76
C LEU A 342 7.39 -19.75 -9.74
N VAL A 343 6.14 -19.47 -10.09
CA VAL A 343 5.73 -18.42 -11.02
C VAL A 343 5.72 -17.07 -10.29
N ASP A 344 6.66 -16.20 -10.63
CA ASP A 344 6.84 -14.92 -9.96
C ASP A 344 5.99 -13.82 -10.60
N PRO A 345 5.02 -13.21 -9.86
CA PRO A 345 4.19 -12.13 -10.39
C PRO A 345 4.95 -10.89 -10.87
N SER A 346 6.17 -10.61 -10.40
CA SER A 346 6.95 -9.44 -10.83
C SER A 346 7.76 -9.68 -12.12
N VAL A 347 7.95 -10.93 -12.53
CA VAL A 347 8.78 -11.30 -13.70
C VAL A 347 7.93 -11.75 -14.87
N VAL A 348 6.87 -12.51 -14.63
CA VAL A 348 6.10 -13.21 -15.68
C VAL A 348 5.10 -12.34 -16.43
N SER A 349 4.98 -11.05 -16.10
CA SER A 349 4.11 -10.10 -16.82
C SER A 349 4.43 -10.06 -18.33
N GLN A 350 5.73 -10.06 -18.70
CA GLN A 350 6.12 -10.13 -20.11
C GLN A 350 5.74 -11.46 -20.78
N THR A 351 5.76 -12.56 -20.04
CA THR A 351 5.36 -13.88 -20.53
C THR A 351 3.85 -13.94 -20.76
N PHE A 352 3.05 -13.40 -19.84
CA PHE A 352 1.62 -13.17 -20.03
C PHE A 352 1.38 -12.29 -21.27
N GLN A 353 2.13 -11.20 -21.42
CA GLN A 353 2.03 -10.32 -22.58
C GLN A 353 2.30 -11.08 -23.89
N GLN A 354 3.39 -11.83 -24.01
CA GLN A 354 3.71 -12.50 -25.27
C GLN A 354 2.75 -13.63 -25.61
N MET A 355 2.27 -14.37 -24.61
CA MET A 355 1.41 -15.53 -24.84
C MET A 355 -0.07 -15.16 -24.97
N GLN A 356 -0.52 -14.11 -24.26
CA GLN A 356 -1.95 -13.85 -24.04
C GLN A 356 -2.43 -12.49 -24.56
N GLN A 357 -1.55 -11.55 -24.91
CA GLN A 357 -1.98 -10.22 -25.36
C GLN A 357 -2.77 -10.29 -26.68
N VAL A 358 -2.49 -11.29 -27.54
CA VAL A 358 -3.07 -11.53 -28.89
C VAL A 358 -2.82 -10.39 -29.89
N ARG A 359 -2.72 -9.12 -29.45
CA ARG A 359 -2.44 -7.90 -30.21
C ARG A 359 -1.78 -6.82 -29.36
N GLY A 360 -0.95 -5.99 -29.99
CA GLY A 360 -0.15 -4.92 -29.36
C GLY A 360 -0.87 -3.81 -28.57
N PHE A 361 -2.19 -3.84 -28.40
CA PHE A 361 -2.96 -2.78 -27.71
C PHE A 361 -3.53 -3.19 -26.34
N TYR A 362 -3.56 -4.48 -26.03
CA TYR A 362 -3.81 -4.94 -24.65
C TYR A 362 -2.53 -4.93 -23.84
N GLN A 363 -2.60 -4.82 -22.53
CA GLN A 363 -1.44 -4.95 -21.67
C GLN A 363 -1.80 -5.56 -20.32
N PHE A 364 -0.78 -6.07 -19.64
CA PHE A 364 -0.85 -6.48 -18.26
C PHE A 364 -0.06 -5.51 -17.38
N PRO A 365 -0.40 -5.38 -16.09
CA PRO A 365 0.40 -4.63 -15.13
C PRO A 365 1.83 -5.17 -15.03
N ASP A 366 2.79 -4.32 -14.63
CA ASP A 366 4.19 -4.74 -14.44
C ASP A 366 4.34 -5.83 -13.37
N VAL A 367 3.57 -5.72 -12.28
CA VAL A 367 3.48 -6.73 -11.22
C VAL A 367 2.07 -7.31 -11.19
N LEU A 368 1.95 -8.62 -11.38
CA LEU A 368 0.66 -9.33 -11.37
C LEU A 368 0.16 -9.60 -9.94
N GLU A 369 -1.09 -10.03 -9.82
CA GLU A 369 -1.73 -10.31 -8.53
C GLU A 369 -1.79 -11.81 -8.24
N VAL A 370 -1.83 -12.17 -6.95
CA VAL A 370 -1.94 -13.57 -6.50
C VAL A 370 -3.25 -13.77 -5.73
N ASP A 371 -4.02 -14.75 -6.15
CA ASP A 371 -5.30 -15.13 -5.58
C ASP A 371 -5.39 -16.67 -5.46
N ARG A 372 -6.55 -17.21 -5.06
CA ARG A 372 -6.80 -18.65 -5.00
C ARG A 372 -8.03 -19.01 -5.81
N TYR A 373 -7.89 -19.99 -6.70
CA TYR A 373 -9.00 -20.56 -7.45
C TYR A 373 -9.07 -22.07 -7.23
N PRO A 374 -10.27 -22.67 -7.28
CA PRO A 374 -10.40 -24.11 -7.24
C PRO A 374 -9.86 -24.73 -8.53
N ASP A 375 -9.06 -25.79 -8.39
CA ASP A 375 -8.79 -26.70 -9.49
C ASP A 375 -10.05 -27.55 -9.82
N SER A 376 -9.97 -28.37 -10.86
CA SER A 376 -10.99 -29.30 -11.31
C SER A 376 -11.34 -30.37 -10.26
N GLY A 377 -10.46 -30.59 -9.29
CA GLY A 377 -10.68 -31.43 -8.10
C GLY A 377 -11.39 -30.69 -6.95
N GLY A 378 -11.53 -29.37 -7.04
CA GLY A 378 -12.09 -28.49 -6.01
C GLY A 378 -11.09 -28.04 -4.94
N ASN A 379 -9.79 -28.28 -5.11
CA ASN A 379 -8.76 -27.80 -4.19
C ASN A 379 -8.36 -26.37 -4.55
N LEU A 380 -8.24 -25.50 -3.56
CA LEU A 380 -7.73 -24.16 -3.78
C LEU A 380 -6.23 -24.21 -4.09
N ILE A 381 -5.84 -23.57 -5.19
CA ILE A 381 -4.45 -23.42 -5.61
C ILE A 381 -4.09 -21.93 -5.73
N ASP A 382 -2.87 -21.59 -5.30
CA ASP A 382 -2.32 -20.26 -5.51
C ASP A 382 -2.25 -19.98 -7.02
N THR A 383 -2.89 -18.90 -7.46
CA THR A 383 -3.09 -18.58 -8.87
C THR A 383 -2.63 -17.15 -9.13
N ILE A 384 -1.80 -16.96 -10.15
CA ILE A 384 -1.40 -15.64 -10.64
C ILE A 384 -2.48 -15.14 -11.59
N VAL A 385 -3.05 -13.98 -11.29
CA VAL A 385 -4.19 -13.41 -12.03
C VAL A 385 -3.89 -12.00 -12.53
N ALA A 386 -4.40 -11.69 -13.71
CA ALA A 386 -4.39 -10.35 -14.27
C ALA A 386 -5.52 -10.19 -15.28
N VAL A 387 -5.90 -8.95 -15.55
CA VAL A 387 -6.86 -8.62 -16.62
C VAL A 387 -6.14 -7.98 -17.80
N ARG A 388 -6.64 -8.22 -19.02
CA ARG A 388 -6.13 -7.54 -20.21
C ARG A 388 -6.65 -6.11 -20.21
N GLU A 389 -5.82 -5.16 -19.80
CA GLU A 389 -6.15 -3.74 -19.83
C GLU A 389 -5.83 -3.11 -21.19
N LEU A 390 -6.46 -1.99 -21.51
CA LEU A 390 -6.28 -1.31 -22.80
C LEU A 390 -5.31 -0.13 -22.65
N ASP A 391 -4.14 -0.20 -23.28
CA ASP A 391 -3.17 0.93 -23.32
C ASP A 391 -3.67 2.05 -24.24
N GLY A 392 -4.27 1.67 -25.38
CA GLY A 392 -4.89 2.57 -26.34
C GLY A 392 -4.93 2.00 -27.76
N PRO A 393 -5.41 2.78 -28.74
CA PRO A 393 -5.41 2.34 -30.13
C PRO A 393 -4.00 2.11 -30.67
N PRO A 394 -3.83 1.28 -31.72
CA PRO A 394 -2.58 1.19 -32.47
C PRO A 394 -2.04 2.58 -32.85
N SER A 395 -0.73 2.79 -32.72
CA SER A 395 -0.11 4.12 -32.90
C SER A 395 -0.37 4.81 -34.25
N ASP A 396 -0.61 4.06 -35.32
CA ASP A 396 -0.99 4.56 -36.64
C ASP A 396 -2.47 4.97 -36.75
N GLN A 397 -3.29 4.50 -35.81
CA GLN A 397 -4.72 4.73 -35.69
C GLN A 397 -5.08 5.58 -34.47
N ASP A 398 -4.12 5.99 -33.65
CA ASP A 398 -4.35 6.75 -32.44
C ASP A 398 -4.80 8.18 -32.74
N ASN A 399 -6.11 8.38 -32.68
CA ASN A 399 -6.76 9.67 -32.81
C ASN A 399 -7.92 9.74 -31.81
N TRP A 400 -8.45 10.94 -31.60
CA TRP A 400 -9.51 11.17 -30.61
C TRP A 400 -10.71 10.21 -30.78
N LEU A 401 -11.15 9.97 -32.03
CA LEU A 401 -12.30 9.10 -32.29
C LEU A 401 -11.99 7.66 -31.89
N ASN A 402 -10.86 7.11 -32.33
CA ASN A 402 -10.51 5.72 -32.03
C ASN A 402 -10.28 5.51 -30.53
N ARG A 403 -9.56 6.43 -29.88
CA ARG A 403 -9.22 6.35 -28.45
C ARG A 403 -10.43 6.47 -27.53
N HIS A 404 -11.48 7.19 -27.93
CA HIS A 404 -12.62 7.47 -27.06
C HIS A 404 -13.91 6.78 -27.48
N LEU A 405 -14.06 6.33 -28.75
CA LEU A 405 -15.30 5.75 -29.26
C LEU A 405 -15.19 4.29 -29.72
N ILE A 406 -13.99 3.79 -30.05
CA ILE A 406 -13.80 2.44 -30.62
C ILE A 406 -13.03 1.53 -29.67
N TYR A 407 -11.82 1.94 -29.26
CA TYR A 407 -11.00 1.23 -28.28
C TYR A 407 -11.34 1.79 -26.90
N THR A 408 -12.37 1.22 -26.27
CA THR A 408 -13.00 1.76 -25.06
C THR A 408 -12.74 0.94 -23.80
N HIS A 409 -12.37 -0.34 -23.94
CA HIS A 409 -12.31 -1.30 -22.85
C HIS A 409 -11.20 -2.34 -23.04
N GLY A 410 -10.75 -2.92 -21.92
CA GLY A 410 -9.93 -4.14 -21.86
C GLY A 410 -10.79 -5.40 -22.02
N TYR A 411 -10.19 -6.60 -22.05
CA TYR A 411 -10.94 -7.82 -22.35
C TYR A 411 -10.42 -9.10 -21.65
N GLY A 412 -11.14 -9.54 -20.64
CA GLY A 412 -11.01 -10.85 -20.01
C GLY A 412 -9.91 -10.92 -18.95
N MET A 413 -10.05 -11.92 -18.08
CA MET A 413 -9.03 -12.31 -17.12
C MET A 413 -8.10 -13.36 -17.75
N VAL A 414 -6.87 -13.42 -17.26
CA VAL A 414 -5.88 -14.46 -17.53
C VAL A 414 -5.38 -14.96 -16.18
N ALA A 415 -5.28 -16.28 -16.05
CA ALA A 415 -4.88 -16.94 -14.81
C ALA A 415 -3.88 -18.05 -15.10
N ALA A 416 -2.87 -18.20 -14.23
CA ALA A 416 -1.91 -19.29 -14.28
C ALA A 416 -1.65 -19.86 -12.88
N ALA A 417 -1.44 -21.16 -12.78
CA ALA A 417 -1.12 -21.82 -11.52
C ALA A 417 0.25 -21.34 -11.01
N GLY A 418 0.30 -20.86 -9.76
CA GLY A 418 1.51 -20.24 -9.18
C GLY A 418 2.66 -21.23 -8.93
N THR A 419 2.34 -22.52 -8.79
CA THR A 419 3.29 -23.58 -8.44
C THR A 419 3.65 -24.48 -9.63
N GLN A 420 3.06 -24.27 -10.81
CA GLN A 420 3.19 -25.18 -11.96
C GLN A 420 3.79 -24.48 -13.17
N ILE A 421 4.71 -25.19 -13.81
CA ILE A 421 5.32 -24.85 -15.09
C ILE A 421 5.29 -26.07 -16.02
N ASP A 422 5.36 -25.82 -17.32
CA ASP A 422 5.55 -26.87 -18.31
C ASP A 422 7.03 -27.25 -18.50
N ALA A 423 7.28 -28.19 -19.42
CA ALA A 423 8.63 -28.67 -19.73
C ALA A 423 9.56 -27.58 -20.31
N GLU A 424 9.01 -26.50 -20.84
CA GLU A 424 9.76 -25.35 -21.38
C GLU A 424 9.92 -24.20 -20.37
N GLY A 425 9.39 -24.34 -19.15
CA GLY A 425 9.45 -23.33 -18.10
C GLY A 425 8.45 -22.19 -18.25
N ARG A 426 7.39 -22.40 -19.03
CA ARG A 426 6.26 -21.48 -19.19
C ARG A 426 5.25 -21.70 -18.06
N PRO A 427 4.58 -20.64 -17.56
CA PRO A 427 3.47 -20.80 -16.63
C PRO A 427 2.35 -21.65 -17.21
N VAL A 428 1.77 -22.51 -16.39
CA VAL A 428 0.59 -23.32 -16.75
C VAL A 428 -0.67 -22.46 -16.57
N PHE A 429 -1.37 -22.17 -17.66
CA PHE A 429 -2.54 -21.30 -17.65
C PHE A 429 -3.83 -22.06 -17.30
N THR A 430 -4.56 -21.55 -16.32
CA THR A 430 -5.91 -22.03 -15.93
C THR A 430 -7.03 -21.21 -16.58
N GLU A 431 -6.71 -20.01 -17.09
CA GLU A 431 -7.59 -19.16 -17.89
C GLU A 431 -6.77 -18.41 -18.95
N TYR A 432 -7.13 -18.56 -20.22
CA TYR A 432 -6.33 -18.06 -21.34
C TYR A 432 -7.19 -17.76 -22.58
N ASN A 433 -6.57 -17.20 -23.63
CA ASN A 433 -7.19 -16.82 -24.91
C ASN A 433 -8.19 -15.66 -24.86
N ILE A 434 -8.67 -15.28 -26.04
CA ILE A 434 -9.69 -14.26 -26.26
C ILE A 434 -10.72 -14.77 -27.30
N PRO A 435 -11.98 -15.03 -26.92
CA PRO A 435 -12.54 -14.95 -25.55
C PRO A 435 -11.82 -15.85 -24.54
N PRO A 436 -11.81 -15.45 -23.25
CA PRO A 436 -11.24 -16.28 -22.18
C PRO A 436 -11.93 -17.65 -22.09
N ARG A 437 -11.12 -18.68 -21.86
CA ARG A 437 -11.53 -20.06 -21.62
C ARG A 437 -10.50 -20.77 -20.75
N GLY A 438 -10.92 -21.83 -20.08
CA GLY A 438 -10.04 -22.66 -19.26
C GLY A 438 -10.78 -23.26 -18.07
N GLU A 439 -10.03 -23.93 -17.20
CA GLU A 439 -10.50 -24.56 -15.98
C GLU A 439 -11.18 -23.57 -15.03
N LEU A 440 -10.73 -22.31 -15.00
CA LEU A 440 -11.38 -21.24 -14.23
C LEU A 440 -12.80 -21.00 -14.74
N SER A 441 -12.98 -20.72 -16.03
CA SER A 441 -14.31 -20.58 -16.65
C SER A 441 -15.20 -21.82 -16.48
N GLU A 442 -14.62 -23.02 -16.39
CA GLU A 442 -15.37 -24.26 -16.14
C GLU A 442 -15.85 -24.39 -14.69
N THR A 443 -15.08 -23.89 -13.74
CA THR A 443 -15.37 -23.97 -12.29
C THR A 443 -16.27 -22.83 -11.81
N VAL A 444 -15.98 -21.58 -12.21
CA VAL A 444 -16.76 -20.39 -11.81
C VAL A 444 -17.90 -20.06 -12.78
N GLY A 445 -17.87 -20.61 -13.99
CA GLY A 445 -18.83 -20.36 -15.06
C GLY A 445 -18.44 -19.21 -16.00
N GLU A 446 -19.15 -19.09 -17.12
CA GLU A 446 -18.96 -17.98 -18.05
C GLU A 446 -19.26 -16.63 -17.38
N TYR A 447 -18.38 -15.67 -17.59
CA TYR A 447 -18.47 -14.32 -17.04
C TYR A 447 -18.40 -13.25 -18.13
N GLU A 448 -18.76 -12.02 -17.77
CA GLU A 448 -18.63 -10.85 -18.63
C GLU A 448 -17.16 -10.40 -18.74
N PRO A 449 -16.50 -10.55 -19.91
CA PRO A 449 -15.06 -10.27 -20.01
C PRO A 449 -14.71 -8.79 -20.23
N ARG A 450 -15.66 -7.92 -20.61
CA ARG A 450 -15.32 -6.54 -21.03
C ARG A 450 -14.97 -5.65 -19.82
N ILE A 451 -13.78 -5.03 -19.84
CA ILE A 451 -13.21 -4.23 -18.74
C ILE A 451 -13.25 -2.73 -19.11
N TYR A 452 -14.36 -2.06 -18.83
CA TYR A 452 -14.53 -0.62 -19.02
C TYR A 452 -13.85 0.21 -17.92
N TYR A 453 -13.75 -0.35 -16.72
CA TYR A 453 -13.14 0.25 -15.54
C TYR A 453 -11.89 -0.57 -15.20
N GLY A 454 -10.73 0.05 -15.42
CA GLY A 454 -9.39 -0.52 -15.24
C GLY A 454 -8.41 0.62 -14.92
N ARG A 455 -7.19 0.27 -14.57
CA ARG A 455 -6.13 1.19 -14.15
C ARG A 455 -5.49 1.92 -15.33
N GLU A 456 -5.55 1.33 -16.52
CA GLU A 456 -4.91 1.83 -17.73
C GLU A 456 -5.88 2.39 -18.78
N GLY A 457 -5.33 3.17 -19.71
CA GLY A 457 -6.00 3.67 -20.90
C GLY A 457 -6.41 5.14 -20.84
N ALA A 458 -7.48 5.50 -21.55
CA ALA A 458 -7.92 6.89 -21.66
C ALA A 458 -8.66 7.40 -20.40
N ASP A 459 -8.41 8.67 -20.02
CA ASP A 459 -9.08 9.39 -18.91
C ASP A 459 -10.63 9.31 -18.96
N TYR A 460 -11.18 9.21 -20.17
CA TYR A 460 -12.60 8.98 -20.40
C TYR A 460 -12.82 8.25 -21.73
N VAL A 461 -13.97 7.60 -21.85
CA VAL A 461 -14.46 6.98 -23.09
C VAL A 461 -15.95 7.32 -23.27
N ILE A 462 -16.44 7.28 -24.50
CA ILE A 462 -17.86 7.50 -24.82
C ILE A 462 -18.40 6.24 -25.50
N VAL A 463 -19.23 5.52 -24.77
CA VAL A 463 -19.84 4.26 -25.19
C VAL A 463 -21.19 4.50 -25.85
N GLN A 464 -21.66 3.51 -26.60
CA GLN A 464 -22.89 3.58 -27.40
C GLN A 464 -22.89 4.69 -28.47
N ALA A 465 -21.72 5.24 -28.83
CA ALA A 465 -21.57 6.21 -29.92
C ALA A 465 -21.23 5.55 -31.26
N GLU A 466 -20.36 4.55 -31.23
CA GLU A 466 -19.97 3.70 -32.37
C GLU A 466 -19.99 2.23 -31.92
N GLU A 467 -19.74 1.30 -32.85
CA GLU A 467 -19.39 -0.08 -32.50
C GLU A 467 -17.98 -0.09 -31.89
N GLU A 468 -17.88 -0.76 -30.74
CA GLU A 468 -16.68 -0.84 -29.91
C GLU A 468 -15.94 -2.13 -30.25
N TYR A 469 -14.62 -2.04 -30.33
CA TYR A 469 -13.78 -3.17 -30.73
C TYR A 469 -13.53 -4.09 -29.54
N ASP A 470 -13.81 -5.39 -29.70
CA ASP A 470 -13.53 -6.40 -28.68
C ASP A 470 -12.23 -7.16 -29.01
N TYR A 471 -12.24 -7.98 -30.06
CA TYR A 471 -11.10 -8.81 -30.45
C TYR A 471 -11.19 -9.23 -31.93
N PRO A 472 -10.11 -9.72 -32.56
CA PRO A 472 -10.18 -10.23 -33.93
C PRO A 472 -10.77 -11.64 -33.94
N LEU A 473 -11.74 -11.95 -34.80
CA LEU A 473 -12.37 -13.28 -34.85
C LEU A 473 -11.40 -14.39 -35.27
N ASP A 474 -10.39 -14.05 -36.06
CA ASP A 474 -9.33 -15.02 -36.44
C ASP A 474 -8.44 -15.43 -35.25
N SER A 475 -8.59 -14.80 -34.07
CA SER A 475 -7.91 -15.24 -32.83
C SER A 475 -8.58 -16.44 -32.15
N GLU A 476 -9.76 -16.86 -32.59
CA GLU A 476 -10.40 -18.09 -32.10
C GLU A 476 -9.68 -19.37 -32.59
N GLU A 477 -8.86 -19.30 -33.65
CA GLU A 477 -8.24 -20.47 -34.29
C GLU A 477 -6.71 -20.59 -34.15
N ASP A 478 -5.98 -19.60 -33.60
CA ASP A 478 -4.50 -19.60 -33.63
C ASP A 478 -3.83 -18.80 -32.50
N THR A 479 -4.05 -19.23 -31.25
CA THR A 479 -3.04 -19.05 -30.21
C THR A 479 -2.26 -20.36 -30.17
N GLY A 480 -0.93 -20.34 -30.40
CA GLY A 480 -0.10 -21.55 -30.35
C GLY A 480 -0.24 -22.33 -29.02
N ASP A 481 0.49 -23.44 -28.85
CA ASP A 481 0.45 -24.26 -27.62
C ASP A 481 0.58 -23.40 -26.35
N VAL A 482 -0.56 -23.04 -25.75
CA VAL A 482 -0.64 -22.40 -24.45
C VAL A 482 -0.63 -23.55 -23.45
N PRO A 483 0.35 -23.62 -22.54
CA PRO A 483 0.41 -24.69 -21.56
C PRO A 483 -0.82 -24.68 -20.67
N THR A 484 -1.43 -25.84 -20.55
CA THR A 484 -2.61 -26.10 -19.74
C THR A 484 -2.26 -27.06 -18.60
N PRO A 485 -3.15 -27.27 -17.62
CA PRO A 485 -2.90 -28.23 -16.54
C PRO A 485 -2.51 -29.64 -17.01
N GLU A 486 -2.88 -30.04 -18.24
CA GLU A 486 -2.47 -31.32 -18.83
C GLU A 486 -0.98 -31.36 -19.24
N ASP A 487 -0.36 -30.19 -19.43
CA ASP A 487 1.04 -30.02 -19.85
C ASP A 487 1.98 -29.77 -18.65
N ALA A 488 1.42 -29.69 -17.44
CA ALA A 488 2.18 -29.46 -16.23
C ALA A 488 3.19 -30.60 -16.00
N VAL A 489 4.42 -30.25 -15.65
CA VAL A 489 5.41 -31.25 -15.25
C VAL A 489 4.98 -31.81 -13.88
N GLU A 490 4.52 -33.06 -13.85
CA GLU A 490 4.24 -33.73 -12.59
C GLU A 490 5.54 -33.80 -11.76
N PRO A 491 5.49 -33.52 -10.45
CA PRO A 491 6.62 -33.82 -9.59
C PRO A 491 6.77 -35.35 -9.60
N GLU A 492 7.78 -35.88 -10.29
CA GLU A 492 8.06 -37.31 -10.21
C GLU A 492 8.33 -37.64 -8.73
N ALA A 493 7.41 -38.39 -8.12
CA ALA A 493 7.65 -39.01 -6.83
C ALA A 493 8.97 -39.78 -6.95
N SER A 494 9.88 -39.57 -6.00
CA SER A 494 11.18 -40.24 -5.97
C SER A 494 11.01 -41.71 -6.37
N PRO A 495 11.76 -42.21 -7.37
CA PRO A 495 11.50 -43.53 -7.91
C PRO A 495 11.59 -44.55 -6.77
N SER A 496 10.53 -45.34 -6.60
CA SER A 496 10.60 -46.48 -5.71
C SER A 496 11.73 -47.41 -6.21
N PRO A 497 12.54 -48.02 -5.32
CA PRO A 497 13.71 -48.81 -5.71
C PRO A 497 13.42 -49.98 -6.68
N ASP A 498 12.15 -50.33 -6.90
CA ASP A 498 11.72 -51.45 -7.73
C ASP A 498 11.43 -51.09 -9.20
N GLU A 499 11.41 -49.81 -9.59
CA GLU A 499 11.02 -49.39 -10.96
C GLU A 499 12.19 -49.15 -11.93
N ALA A 500 13.42 -49.47 -11.54
CA ALA A 500 14.57 -49.59 -12.45
C ALA A 500 14.59 -50.94 -13.23
N ARG A 501 13.47 -51.32 -13.86
CA ARG A 501 13.42 -52.44 -14.82
C ARG A 501 12.87 -52.00 -16.16
N ALA A 502 13.79 -51.95 -17.12
CA ALA A 502 13.58 -51.63 -18.53
C ALA A 502 12.38 -52.34 -19.19
N PRO A 503 11.71 -51.69 -20.15
CA PRO A 503 11.07 -52.37 -21.26
C PRO A 503 12.00 -52.37 -22.49
N ALA A 504 12.30 -53.57 -22.98
CA ALA A 504 12.83 -53.79 -24.32
C ALA A 504 11.69 -54.12 -25.29
N ASP A 505 11.98 -53.84 -26.57
CA ASP A 505 11.39 -54.34 -27.82
C ASP A 505 10.20 -53.58 -28.42
N ALA A 506 10.51 -52.75 -29.43
CA ALA A 506 9.67 -52.57 -30.61
C ALA A 506 10.53 -52.33 -31.86
N ASP A 507 10.27 -53.16 -32.87
CA ASP A 507 11.04 -53.37 -34.09
C ASP A 507 11.09 -52.18 -35.06
N GLN A 508 12.22 -52.10 -35.78
CA GLN A 508 12.37 -51.36 -37.03
C GLN A 508 11.83 -52.18 -38.21
N GLU A 509 10.92 -51.62 -39.00
CA GLU A 509 10.82 -51.90 -40.44
C GLU A 509 10.55 -50.58 -41.20
N GLY A 510 11.48 -50.22 -42.08
CA GLY A 510 11.30 -49.12 -43.04
C GLY A 510 10.67 -49.60 -44.35
N ALA A 511 9.98 -48.71 -45.06
CA ALA A 511 9.84 -48.76 -46.51
C ALA A 511 9.28 -47.44 -47.08
N ASP A 512 9.89 -47.00 -48.17
CA ASP A 512 9.49 -45.92 -49.06
C ASP A 512 8.04 -46.05 -49.59
N GLN A 513 7.35 -44.90 -49.78
CA GLN A 513 6.49 -44.69 -50.95
C GLN A 513 6.03 -43.24 -51.19
N GLU A 514 6.46 -42.75 -52.37
CA GLU A 514 5.81 -41.86 -53.35
C GLU A 514 4.50 -41.12 -52.99
N ALA A 515 4.57 -39.81 -53.20
CA ALA A 515 3.44 -38.88 -53.29
C ALA A 515 2.60 -39.10 -54.57
N PRO A 516 1.25 -39.09 -54.50
CA PRO A 516 0.42 -38.93 -55.67
C PRO A 516 -0.02 -37.48 -55.87
N ALA A 517 0.10 -37.03 -57.12
CA ALA A 517 -0.48 -35.81 -57.64
C ALA A 517 -2.01 -35.82 -57.56
N GLN A 518 -2.61 -34.65 -57.32
CA GLN A 518 -4.02 -34.36 -57.61
C GLN A 518 -4.14 -33.40 -58.81
N PRO A 519 -5.26 -33.46 -59.55
CA PRO A 519 -5.36 -32.96 -60.91
C PRO A 519 -5.75 -31.48 -61.00
N GLU A 520 -5.26 -30.85 -62.07
CA GLU A 520 -5.69 -29.55 -62.57
C GLU A 520 -7.14 -29.63 -63.09
N GLU A 521 -8.00 -28.73 -62.65
CA GLU A 521 -9.26 -28.41 -63.34
C GLU A 521 -9.38 -26.88 -63.50
N GLU A 522 -9.43 -26.44 -64.76
CA GLU A 522 -9.51 -25.05 -65.19
C GLU A 522 -10.88 -24.42 -64.88
N ALA A 523 -10.89 -23.17 -64.41
CA ALA A 523 -12.05 -22.27 -64.45
C ALA A 523 -11.69 -20.96 -65.19
N PRO A 524 -12.64 -20.34 -65.92
CA PRO A 524 -12.34 -19.38 -66.98
C PRO A 524 -12.11 -17.95 -66.47
N ALA A 525 -11.35 -17.19 -67.25
CA ALA A 525 -11.20 -15.75 -67.11
C ALA A 525 -12.42 -14.99 -67.66
N GLU A 526 -12.92 -14.00 -66.91
CA GLU A 526 -13.46 -12.74 -67.47
C GLU A 526 -13.63 -11.65 -66.38
N GLY A 527 -12.75 -10.64 -66.41
CA GLY A 527 -13.04 -9.19 -66.40
C GLY A 527 -13.68 -8.48 -65.19
N GLY A 528 -12.96 -7.50 -64.61
CA GLY A 528 -13.56 -6.23 -64.17
C GLY A 528 -13.07 -5.63 -62.84
N GLU A 529 -12.00 -4.84 -62.91
CA GLU A 529 -11.63 -3.67 -62.08
C GLU A 529 -12.31 -3.41 -60.71
N GLY A 530 -11.51 -3.45 -59.64
CA GLY A 530 -11.74 -2.76 -58.37
C GLY A 530 -10.60 -3.07 -57.40
N ALA A 531 -9.87 -2.03 -56.95
CA ALA A 531 -8.67 -2.18 -56.11
C ALA A 531 -9.01 -2.69 -54.70
N GLU A 532 -8.49 -3.87 -54.34
CA GLU A 532 -8.45 -4.37 -52.96
C GLU A 532 -7.06 -4.14 -52.36
N GLY A 533 -7.03 -3.50 -51.20
CA GLY A 533 -5.90 -3.44 -50.30
C GLY A 533 -6.27 -4.08 -48.96
N ALA A 534 -5.30 -4.82 -48.40
CA ALA A 534 -5.27 -5.47 -47.09
C ALA A 534 -6.21 -6.68 -46.89
N SER A 535 -5.61 -7.81 -46.49
CA SER A 535 -6.28 -8.99 -45.97
C SER A 535 -7.10 -8.62 -44.72
N GLY A 536 -8.42 -8.54 -44.85
CA GLY A 536 -9.31 -8.28 -43.73
C GLY A 536 -9.62 -9.57 -42.99
N GLY A 537 -8.92 -9.80 -41.88
CA GLY A 537 -9.42 -10.72 -40.85
C GLY A 537 -10.72 -10.18 -40.28
N SER A 538 -11.64 -11.06 -39.93
CA SER A 538 -12.93 -10.65 -39.38
C SER A 538 -12.76 -10.15 -37.94
N GLN A 539 -13.55 -9.17 -37.49
CA GLN A 539 -13.38 -8.50 -36.19
C GLN A 539 -14.67 -8.63 -35.38
N ALA A 540 -14.54 -8.91 -34.08
CA ALA A 540 -15.63 -8.90 -33.12
C ALA A 540 -15.83 -7.46 -32.62
N TYR A 541 -17.06 -7.00 -32.75
CA TYR A 541 -17.50 -5.70 -32.29
C TYR A 541 -18.70 -5.88 -31.38
N ASN A 542 -18.81 -4.98 -30.42
CA ASN A 542 -19.92 -4.93 -29.49
C ASN A 542 -20.45 -3.50 -29.36
N ARG A 543 -21.62 -3.36 -28.75
CA ARG A 543 -22.13 -2.07 -28.28
C ARG A 543 -22.44 -2.18 -26.80
N TYR A 544 -21.90 -1.28 -25.98
CA TYR A 544 -22.10 -1.33 -24.53
C TYR A 544 -23.58 -1.38 -24.12
N GLU A 545 -23.96 -2.40 -23.35
CA GLU A 545 -25.34 -2.63 -22.90
C GLU A 545 -25.55 -2.25 -21.43
N GLY A 546 -24.48 -1.94 -20.71
CA GLY A 546 -24.54 -1.59 -19.29
C GLY A 546 -25.15 -0.21 -18.99
N GLU A 547 -25.39 0.03 -17.70
CA GLU A 547 -25.96 1.28 -17.21
C GLU A 547 -24.91 2.29 -16.70
N GLY A 548 -23.63 1.91 -16.74
CA GLY A 548 -22.50 2.70 -16.29
C GLY A 548 -22.33 4.05 -17.01
N GLY A 549 -21.60 4.94 -16.36
CA GLY A 549 -21.31 6.28 -16.88
C GLY A 549 -22.50 7.26 -16.90
N VAL A 550 -22.27 8.44 -17.46
CA VAL A 550 -23.26 9.53 -17.50
C VAL A 550 -23.79 9.71 -18.92
N GLN A 551 -25.12 9.69 -19.09
CA GLN A 551 -25.75 9.95 -20.38
C GLN A 551 -25.47 11.36 -20.92
N LEU A 552 -25.07 11.44 -22.19
CA LEU A 552 -24.84 12.67 -22.95
C LEU A 552 -26.08 13.11 -23.75
N SER A 553 -27.26 12.89 -23.17
CA SER A 553 -28.56 13.14 -23.83
C SER A 553 -28.89 14.61 -24.03
N SER A 554 -28.21 15.53 -23.33
CA SER A 554 -28.48 16.96 -23.43
C SER A 554 -27.31 17.74 -24.00
N PHE A 555 -27.60 18.71 -24.88
CA PHE A 555 -26.60 19.66 -25.38
C PHE A 555 -25.86 20.38 -24.23
N PHE A 556 -26.55 20.62 -23.12
CA PHE A 556 -25.96 21.25 -21.95
C PHE A 556 -24.90 20.34 -21.29
N ASP A 557 -25.21 19.06 -21.06
CA ASP A 557 -24.24 18.12 -20.49
C ASP A 557 -23.02 17.96 -21.41
N ARG A 558 -23.23 17.86 -22.74
CA ARG A 558 -22.11 17.84 -23.72
C ARG A 558 -21.22 19.07 -23.65
N VAL A 559 -21.80 20.28 -23.48
CA VAL A 559 -21.02 21.51 -23.30
C VAL A 559 -20.19 21.46 -22.01
N LEU A 560 -20.74 20.94 -20.92
CA LEU A 560 -20.03 20.85 -19.64
C LEU A 560 -18.86 19.86 -19.71
N TYR A 561 -19.05 18.69 -20.30
CA TYR A 561 -17.98 17.71 -20.51
C TYR A 561 -16.92 18.22 -21.50
N ALA A 562 -17.32 18.90 -22.58
CA ALA A 562 -16.38 19.57 -23.48
C ALA A 562 -15.54 20.66 -22.77
N ILE A 563 -16.09 21.35 -21.77
CA ILE A 563 -15.34 22.29 -20.93
C ILE A 563 -14.42 21.56 -19.94
N LYS A 564 -14.90 20.51 -19.27
CA LYS A 564 -14.13 19.71 -18.29
C LYS A 564 -12.86 19.15 -18.92
N TYR A 565 -13.01 18.44 -20.04
CA TYR A 565 -11.90 17.79 -20.75
C TYR A 565 -11.20 18.69 -21.76
N GLN A 566 -11.63 19.95 -21.88
CA GLN A 566 -11.13 20.91 -22.87
C GLN A 566 -11.19 20.37 -24.31
N GLU A 567 -12.17 19.51 -24.60
CA GLU A 567 -12.24 18.71 -25.81
C GLU A 567 -13.50 19.03 -26.63
N PRO A 568 -13.39 19.82 -27.71
CA PRO A 568 -14.55 20.23 -28.51
C PRO A 568 -15.25 19.07 -29.24
N ASN A 569 -14.57 17.94 -29.48
CA ASN A 569 -15.16 16.81 -30.20
C ASN A 569 -16.34 16.18 -29.45
N ILE A 570 -16.38 16.26 -28.11
CA ILE A 570 -17.54 15.84 -27.29
C ILE A 570 -18.84 16.58 -27.70
N LEU A 571 -18.71 17.83 -28.19
CA LEU A 571 -19.83 18.64 -28.63
C LEU A 571 -20.11 18.51 -30.13
N LEU A 572 -19.06 18.34 -30.94
CA LEU A 572 -19.13 18.49 -32.39
C LEU A 572 -19.22 17.17 -33.16
N ASN A 573 -18.86 16.04 -32.55
CA ASN A 573 -18.89 14.75 -33.20
C ASN A 573 -20.33 14.22 -33.29
N SER A 574 -20.78 13.88 -34.51
CA SER A 574 -22.13 13.39 -34.80
C SER A 574 -22.38 11.95 -34.38
N ALA A 575 -21.34 11.17 -34.10
CA ALA A 575 -21.46 9.81 -33.57
C ALA A 575 -22.05 9.80 -32.15
N ILE A 576 -21.83 10.88 -31.39
CA ILE A 576 -22.40 11.03 -30.04
C ILE A 576 -23.89 11.32 -30.17
N ALA A 577 -24.70 10.31 -29.87
CA ALA A 577 -26.15 10.32 -29.90
C ALA A 577 -26.75 10.53 -28.48
N ASP A 578 -28.08 10.57 -28.40
CA ASP A 578 -28.77 10.88 -27.14
C ASP A 578 -28.71 9.71 -26.13
N ASP A 579 -28.43 8.50 -26.60
CA ASP A 579 -28.17 7.27 -25.83
C ASP A 579 -26.71 7.12 -25.41
N SER A 580 -25.77 7.84 -26.04
CA SER A 580 -24.35 7.77 -25.71
C SER A 580 -24.05 8.15 -24.27
N ARG A 581 -23.09 7.47 -23.65
CA ARG A 581 -22.68 7.67 -22.26
C ARG A 581 -21.19 7.95 -22.17
N ILE A 582 -20.81 8.91 -21.33
CA ILE A 582 -19.41 9.17 -21.01
C ILE A 582 -19.03 8.42 -19.73
N ILE A 583 -17.98 7.60 -19.81
CA ILE A 583 -17.37 6.86 -18.71
C ILE A 583 -16.05 7.55 -18.35
N TYR A 584 -15.84 7.82 -17.06
CA TYR A 584 -14.66 8.50 -16.50
C TYR A 584 -14.51 8.19 -15.02
N GLU A 585 -13.35 8.54 -14.43
CA GLU A 585 -12.85 7.97 -13.17
C GLU A 585 -12.86 6.43 -13.28
N ARG A 586 -12.06 5.93 -14.23
CA ARG A 586 -12.05 4.52 -14.65
C ARG A 586 -11.20 3.66 -13.74
N ASP A 587 -10.13 4.23 -13.19
CA ASP A 587 -9.27 3.58 -12.21
C ASP A 587 -10.10 3.19 -10.97
N PRO A 588 -10.13 1.90 -10.59
CA PRO A 588 -10.90 1.42 -9.44
C PRO A 588 -10.53 2.10 -8.12
N VAL A 589 -9.25 2.39 -7.90
CA VAL A 589 -8.74 3.02 -6.66
C VAL A 589 -9.19 4.47 -6.60
N GLU A 590 -8.93 5.26 -7.66
CA GLU A 590 -9.36 6.67 -7.72
C GLU A 590 -10.88 6.80 -7.59
N ARG A 591 -11.62 5.82 -8.12
CA ARG A 591 -13.07 5.76 -8.04
C ARG A 591 -13.54 5.54 -6.60
N VAL A 592 -12.93 4.61 -5.87
CA VAL A 592 -13.24 4.36 -4.46
C VAL A 592 -12.84 5.56 -3.60
N GLU A 593 -11.66 6.15 -3.81
CA GLU A 593 -11.22 7.38 -3.11
C GLU A 593 -12.20 8.54 -3.34
N LYS A 594 -12.75 8.67 -4.55
CA LYS A 594 -13.73 9.71 -4.86
C LYS A 594 -15.10 9.43 -4.24
N VAL A 595 -15.54 8.17 -4.18
CA VAL A 595 -16.77 7.78 -3.47
C VAL A 595 -16.64 8.01 -1.97
N ALA A 596 -15.54 7.57 -1.37
CA ALA A 596 -15.27 7.60 0.05
C ALA A 596 -14.01 8.42 0.37
N PRO A 597 -14.04 9.77 0.23
CA PRO A 597 -12.87 10.63 0.42
C PRO A 597 -12.44 10.74 1.89
N PHE A 598 -12.97 9.91 2.77
CA PHE A 598 -12.66 9.83 4.20
C PHE A 598 -11.94 8.52 4.56
N LEU A 599 -11.78 7.61 3.60
CA LEU A 599 -10.97 6.40 3.70
C LEU A 599 -9.63 6.61 2.97
N THR A 600 -8.65 5.81 3.34
CA THR A 600 -7.37 5.67 2.61
C THR A 600 -7.40 4.32 1.91
N THR A 601 -7.19 4.25 0.61
CA THR A 601 -7.23 2.97 -0.13
C THR A 601 -5.86 2.31 -0.18
N ASP A 602 -5.85 0.99 -0.32
CA ASP A 602 -4.66 0.20 -0.64
C ASP A 602 -4.18 0.51 -2.06
N SER A 603 -2.86 0.46 -2.25
CA SER A 603 -2.19 0.75 -3.50
C SER A 603 -2.34 -0.34 -4.58
N ARG A 604 -2.70 -1.57 -4.19
CA ARG A 604 -2.77 -2.75 -5.08
C ARG A 604 -4.18 -3.36 -5.14
N PRO A 605 -5.08 -2.80 -5.98
CA PRO A 605 -6.36 -3.45 -6.26
C PRO A 605 -6.13 -4.76 -7.01
N TYR A 606 -6.98 -5.76 -6.79
CA TYR A 606 -6.86 -7.07 -7.44
C TYR A 606 -8.18 -7.49 -8.09
N PRO A 607 -8.14 -8.12 -9.27
CA PRO A 607 -9.34 -8.58 -9.96
C PRO A 607 -9.74 -9.98 -9.48
N ALA A 608 -11.05 -10.20 -9.34
CA ALA A 608 -11.64 -11.51 -9.10
C ALA A 608 -12.86 -11.71 -10.00
N VAL A 609 -13.19 -12.96 -10.34
CA VAL A 609 -14.46 -13.30 -10.99
C VAL A 609 -15.47 -13.64 -9.91
N VAL A 610 -16.54 -12.86 -9.81
CA VAL A 610 -17.60 -13.03 -8.80
C VAL A 610 -18.96 -12.87 -9.48
N ASP A 611 -19.86 -13.84 -9.31
CA ASP A 611 -21.23 -13.84 -9.85
C ASP A 611 -21.26 -13.54 -11.38
N GLY A 612 -20.34 -14.14 -12.13
CA GLY A 612 -20.22 -13.94 -13.58
C GLY A 612 -19.72 -12.55 -14.00
N ARG A 613 -19.07 -11.82 -13.10
CA ARG A 613 -18.53 -10.47 -13.36
C ARG A 613 -17.08 -10.38 -12.92
N VAL A 614 -16.24 -9.72 -13.71
CA VAL A 614 -14.92 -9.29 -13.22
C VAL A 614 -15.12 -8.10 -12.28
N VAL A 615 -14.67 -8.25 -11.05
CA VAL A 615 -14.79 -7.25 -9.99
C VAL A 615 -13.39 -6.92 -9.46
N TRP A 616 -13.08 -5.63 -9.40
CA TRP A 616 -11.91 -5.14 -8.69
C TRP A 616 -12.21 -5.05 -7.21
N ILE A 617 -11.37 -5.68 -6.40
CA ILE A 617 -11.42 -5.55 -4.94
C ILE A 617 -10.36 -4.53 -4.53
N VAL A 618 -10.79 -3.52 -3.77
CA VAL A 618 -9.97 -2.43 -3.26
C VAL A 618 -10.10 -2.40 -1.75
N ASP A 619 -9.02 -2.72 -1.05
CA ASP A 619 -8.98 -2.60 0.40
C ASP A 619 -8.95 -1.13 0.81
N ALA A 620 -9.69 -0.78 1.87
CA ALA A 620 -9.80 0.60 2.34
C ALA A 620 -9.71 0.69 3.86
N TYR A 621 -8.89 1.64 4.30
CA TYR A 621 -8.51 1.86 5.67
C TYR A 621 -9.19 3.07 6.25
N THR A 622 -9.58 2.98 7.52
CA THR A 622 -9.77 4.17 8.34
C THR A 622 -8.44 4.56 8.95
N THR A 623 -8.06 5.82 8.79
CA THR A 623 -6.83 6.38 9.33
C THR A 623 -7.09 7.56 10.23
N SER A 624 -6.22 7.76 11.22
CA SER A 624 -6.24 8.94 12.09
C SER A 624 -4.81 9.31 12.51
N ASN A 625 -4.60 10.60 12.79
CA ASN A 625 -3.39 11.11 13.45
C ASN A 625 -3.69 11.61 14.88
N GLY A 626 -4.88 11.26 15.39
CA GLY A 626 -5.41 11.72 16.66
C GLY A 626 -5.43 10.66 17.76
N TYR A 627 -4.78 9.52 17.57
CA TYR A 627 -4.69 8.48 18.61
C TYR A 627 -3.61 8.86 19.63
N PRO A 628 -3.92 9.04 20.92
CA PRO A 628 -2.96 9.57 21.90
C PRO A 628 -1.82 8.56 22.15
N TYR A 629 -0.61 9.05 22.43
CA TYR A 629 0.60 8.25 22.73
C TYR A 629 1.13 7.36 21.59
N ALA A 630 0.32 7.02 20.58
CA ALA A 630 0.74 6.20 19.46
C ALA A 630 1.72 6.95 18.55
N LYS A 631 2.81 6.27 18.18
CA LYS A 631 3.87 6.80 17.33
C LYS A 631 3.34 7.11 15.92
N PRO A 632 3.46 8.37 15.43
CA PRO A 632 3.17 8.67 14.04
C PRO A 632 4.25 8.11 13.10
N ILE A 633 3.81 7.64 11.94
CA ILE A 633 4.66 7.23 10.80
C ILE A 633 4.24 7.96 9.53
N ASP A 634 5.17 8.13 8.60
CA ASP A 634 4.88 8.58 7.23
C ASP A 634 4.33 7.38 6.44
N PHE A 635 3.06 7.47 6.03
CA PHE A 635 2.36 6.34 5.41
C PHE A 635 3.01 5.94 4.07
N THR A 636 3.33 6.91 3.20
CA THR A 636 3.95 6.63 1.89
C THR A 636 5.30 5.95 2.05
N GLN A 637 6.13 6.40 3.00
CA GLN A 637 7.41 5.74 3.26
C GLN A 637 7.24 4.33 3.80
N ALA A 638 6.24 4.08 4.64
CA ALA A 638 6.00 2.77 5.24
C ALA A 638 5.51 1.72 4.22
N VAL A 639 4.84 2.14 3.15
CA VAL A 639 4.26 1.23 2.14
C VAL A 639 5.08 1.08 0.86
N THR A 640 6.17 1.85 0.69
CA THR A 640 7.03 1.80 -0.49
C THR A 640 8.00 0.60 -0.43
N ASP A 641 8.04 -0.21 -1.49
CA ASP A 641 8.95 -1.34 -1.72
C ASP A 641 9.15 -1.60 -3.23
N THR A 642 9.78 -2.71 -3.61
CA THR A 642 10.03 -3.04 -5.03
C THR A 642 8.77 -3.35 -5.84
N PHE A 643 7.62 -3.63 -5.21
CA PHE A 643 6.34 -3.83 -5.89
C PHE A 643 5.51 -2.54 -5.99
N THR A 644 5.88 -1.51 -5.24
CA THR A 644 5.11 -0.27 -5.14
C THR A 644 6.02 0.93 -5.35
N ASP A 645 5.96 1.49 -6.56
CA ASP A 645 6.60 2.78 -6.82
C ASP A 645 5.91 3.84 -5.96
N GLY A 646 6.63 4.41 -4.98
CA GLY A 646 6.17 5.45 -4.04
C GLY A 646 5.66 6.76 -4.68
N SER A 647 5.37 6.73 -5.97
CA SER A 647 4.62 7.69 -6.78
C SER A 647 3.10 7.60 -6.61
N ALA A 648 2.58 6.53 -5.98
CA ALA A 648 1.15 6.37 -5.67
C ALA A 648 0.64 7.60 -4.90
N GLN A 649 0.08 8.53 -5.65
CA GLN A 649 -0.38 9.82 -5.19
C GLN A 649 -1.75 9.61 -4.51
N GLN A 650 -1.77 8.91 -3.39
CA GLN A 650 -3.01 8.60 -2.66
C GLN A 650 -3.73 9.91 -2.33
N VAL A 651 -4.86 10.16 -3.01
CA VAL A 651 -5.63 11.41 -2.93
C VAL A 651 -6.51 11.34 -1.69
N GLY A 652 -5.89 11.20 -0.52
CA GLY A 652 -6.60 10.96 0.73
C GLY A 652 -5.75 11.18 1.98
N ALA A 653 -4.42 11.17 1.84
CA ALA A 653 -3.47 11.30 2.93
C ALA A 653 -3.83 12.45 3.89
N LEU A 654 -3.79 12.14 5.19
CA LEU A 654 -3.91 13.14 6.26
C LEU A 654 -2.92 14.29 6.03
N PRO A 655 -3.19 15.52 6.51
CA PRO A 655 -2.24 16.62 6.36
C PRO A 655 -0.84 16.24 6.85
N GLY A 656 0.14 16.23 5.94
CA GLY A 656 1.52 15.83 6.25
C GLY A 656 1.84 14.35 6.02
N ASN A 657 0.88 13.54 5.55
CA ASN A 657 1.02 12.10 5.28
C ASN A 657 1.38 11.25 6.52
N GLU A 658 1.11 11.78 7.71
CA GLU A 658 1.37 11.09 8.97
C GLU A 658 0.10 10.39 9.48
N VAL A 659 0.21 9.10 9.78
CA VAL A 659 -0.82 8.29 10.45
C VAL A 659 -0.30 7.81 11.79
N ASN A 660 -1.17 7.70 12.79
CA ASN A 660 -0.86 7.04 14.05
C ASN A 660 -1.96 6.10 14.54
N TYR A 661 -2.89 5.75 13.65
CA TYR A 661 -3.94 4.78 13.81
C TYR A 661 -4.37 4.31 12.42
N ILE A 662 -4.56 3.00 12.27
CA ILE A 662 -5.04 2.39 11.03
C ILE A 662 -5.81 1.10 11.32
N ARG A 663 -6.89 0.87 10.58
CA ARG A 663 -7.68 -0.38 10.56
C ARG A 663 -8.11 -0.70 9.13
N ASN A 664 -8.11 -1.98 8.77
CA ASN A 664 -8.72 -2.51 7.54
C ASN A 664 -10.23 -2.59 7.76
N SER A 665 -10.90 -1.44 7.68
CA SER A 665 -12.30 -1.30 8.08
C SER A 665 -13.28 -1.51 6.94
N VAL A 666 -12.84 -1.36 5.68
CA VAL A 666 -13.74 -1.44 4.51
C VAL A 666 -13.13 -2.29 3.41
N LYS A 667 -13.93 -3.19 2.84
CA LYS A 667 -13.66 -3.83 1.55
C LYS A 667 -14.51 -3.15 0.49
N ALA A 668 -13.90 -2.57 -0.54
CA ALA A 668 -14.64 -1.97 -1.65
C ALA A 668 -14.58 -2.87 -2.89
N THR A 669 -15.66 -2.92 -3.64
CA THR A 669 -15.71 -3.59 -4.94
C THR A 669 -16.07 -2.61 -6.05
N VAL A 670 -15.40 -2.70 -7.19
CA VAL A 670 -15.72 -1.97 -8.42
C VAL A 670 -15.98 -2.98 -9.53
N ASP A 671 -17.21 -3.03 -10.04
CA ASP A 671 -17.54 -3.85 -11.21
C ASP A 671 -16.79 -3.33 -12.44
N ALA A 672 -16.03 -4.20 -13.11
CA ALA A 672 -15.18 -3.80 -14.23
C ALA A 672 -15.96 -3.37 -15.48
N TYR A 673 -17.23 -3.76 -15.61
CA TYR A 673 -18.07 -3.51 -16.79
C TYR A 673 -18.93 -2.25 -16.65
N ASP A 674 -19.60 -2.04 -15.51
CA ASP A 674 -20.46 -0.86 -15.28
C ASP A 674 -19.98 0.13 -14.23
N GLY A 675 -18.92 -0.21 -13.50
CA GLY A 675 -18.29 0.69 -12.53
C GLY A 675 -19.16 0.95 -11.31
N SER A 676 -20.10 0.06 -11.02
CA SER A 676 -20.80 0.00 -9.73
C SER A 676 -19.77 -0.07 -8.60
N VAL A 677 -19.93 0.76 -7.57
CA VAL A 677 -19.06 0.73 -6.38
C VAL A 677 -19.88 0.27 -5.19
N THR A 678 -19.41 -0.74 -4.47
CA THR A 678 -20.00 -1.16 -3.19
C THR A 678 -18.93 -1.10 -2.11
N LEU A 679 -19.23 -0.42 -1.01
CA LEU A 679 -18.38 -0.38 0.18
C LEU A 679 -18.97 -1.33 1.22
N TYR A 680 -18.20 -2.29 1.72
CA TYR A 680 -18.60 -3.22 2.76
C TYR A 680 -17.86 -2.92 4.06
N ALA A 681 -18.59 -2.82 5.18
CA ALA A 681 -18.01 -2.65 6.50
C ALA A 681 -17.38 -3.97 6.96
N TRP A 682 -16.05 -4.06 6.96
CA TRP A 682 -15.31 -5.27 7.33
C TRP A 682 -15.03 -5.34 8.83
N ASP A 683 -14.52 -4.25 9.41
CA ASP A 683 -14.33 -4.08 10.86
C ASP A 683 -15.43 -3.16 11.39
N GLU A 684 -16.58 -3.73 11.74
CA GLU A 684 -17.73 -2.99 12.27
C GLU A 684 -17.49 -2.45 13.69
N GLU A 685 -16.44 -2.93 14.37
CA GLU A 685 -16.07 -2.49 15.73
C GLU A 685 -15.22 -1.22 15.71
N ASP A 686 -14.59 -0.88 14.57
CA ASP A 686 -13.76 0.30 14.42
C ASP A 686 -14.55 1.62 14.68
N PRO A 687 -14.18 2.39 15.73
CA PRO A 687 -14.83 3.65 16.07
C PRO A 687 -14.68 4.73 14.98
N VAL A 688 -13.61 4.70 14.19
CA VAL A 688 -13.41 5.65 13.09
C VAL A 688 -14.40 5.34 11.97
N LEU A 689 -14.58 4.06 11.61
CA LEU A 689 -15.60 3.63 10.66
C LEU A 689 -17.00 4.00 11.15
N GLN A 690 -17.36 3.68 12.39
CA GLN A 690 -18.66 4.00 12.97
C GLN A 690 -18.97 5.50 12.89
N THR A 691 -17.98 6.34 13.17
CA THR A 691 -18.08 7.81 13.04
C THR A 691 -18.41 8.24 11.60
N TRP A 692 -17.83 7.57 10.60
CA TRP A 692 -18.11 7.84 9.19
C TRP A 692 -19.45 7.25 8.71
N MET A 693 -19.84 6.06 9.18
CA MET A 693 -21.16 5.48 8.91
C MET A 693 -22.29 6.36 9.46
N ASP A 694 -22.12 6.95 10.64
CA ASP A 694 -23.07 7.91 11.22
C ASP A 694 -23.09 9.23 10.44
N SER A 695 -21.93 9.65 9.91
CA SER A 695 -21.81 10.85 9.07
C SER A 695 -22.44 10.68 7.69
N PHE A 696 -22.43 9.46 7.14
CA PHE A 696 -22.94 9.12 5.82
C PHE A 696 -23.86 7.87 5.86
N PRO A 697 -25.08 8.00 6.44
CA PRO A 697 -25.96 6.85 6.59
C PRO A 697 -26.31 6.19 5.25
N GLY A 698 -26.15 4.86 5.19
CA GLY A 698 -26.44 4.05 4.00
C GLY A 698 -25.39 4.13 2.89
N ALA A 699 -24.23 4.76 3.13
CA ALA A 699 -23.09 4.73 2.21
C ALA A 699 -22.26 3.44 2.33
N ILE A 700 -22.25 2.79 3.49
CA ILE A 700 -21.48 1.57 3.72
C ILE A 700 -22.47 0.44 3.99
N THR A 701 -22.29 -0.65 3.25
CA THR A 701 -23.10 -1.86 3.28
C THR A 701 -22.58 -2.78 4.39
N PRO A 702 -23.45 -3.42 5.19
CA PRO A 702 -23.03 -4.39 6.20
C PRO A 702 -22.27 -5.58 5.59
N LYS A 703 -21.37 -6.19 6.37
CA LYS A 703 -20.61 -7.39 5.95
C LYS A 703 -21.52 -8.56 5.53
N ASP A 704 -22.63 -8.74 6.25
CA ASP A 704 -23.58 -9.84 6.04
C ASP A 704 -24.28 -9.81 4.66
N GLU A 705 -24.19 -8.71 3.92
CA GLU A 705 -24.74 -8.59 2.56
C GLU A 705 -23.71 -8.96 1.46
N MET A 706 -22.48 -9.32 1.82
CA MET A 706 -21.46 -9.78 0.87
C MET A 706 -21.82 -11.15 0.27
N ASN A 707 -21.55 -11.30 -1.03
CA ASN A 707 -21.63 -12.60 -1.69
C ASN A 707 -20.58 -13.57 -1.09
N GLU A 708 -20.93 -14.84 -0.85
CA GLU A 708 -20.00 -15.85 -0.35
C GLU A 708 -18.81 -16.07 -1.29
N GLU A 709 -19.02 -16.03 -2.60
CA GLU A 709 -17.94 -16.12 -3.60
C GLU A 709 -16.99 -14.92 -3.50
N LEU A 710 -17.51 -13.70 -3.28
CA LEU A 710 -16.68 -12.53 -3.02
C LEU A 710 -15.83 -12.71 -1.77
N VAL A 711 -16.40 -13.29 -0.71
CA VAL A 711 -15.68 -13.53 0.55
C VAL A 711 -14.49 -14.45 0.32
N ASP A 712 -14.57 -15.45 -0.57
CA ASP A 712 -13.49 -16.40 -0.82
C ASP A 712 -12.24 -15.75 -1.46
N HIS A 713 -12.44 -14.65 -2.20
CA HIS A 713 -11.38 -13.86 -2.81
C HIS A 713 -10.82 -12.76 -1.89
N LEU A 714 -11.47 -12.45 -0.76
CA LEU A 714 -10.95 -11.44 0.14
C LEU A 714 -9.63 -11.90 0.75
N ARG A 715 -8.76 -10.94 1.04
CA ARG A 715 -7.45 -11.24 1.58
C ARG A 715 -6.97 -10.18 2.56
N TYR A 716 -5.92 -10.49 3.32
CA TYR A 716 -5.29 -9.51 4.23
C TYR A 716 -4.55 -8.45 3.39
N PRO A 717 -4.72 -7.14 3.65
CA PRO A 717 -4.20 -6.09 2.77
C PRO A 717 -2.69 -5.89 2.86
N ASP A 718 -2.07 -5.55 1.74
CA ASP A 718 -0.61 -5.41 1.62
C ASP A 718 -0.12 -4.16 2.36
N ASP A 719 -0.73 -2.98 2.14
CA ASP A 719 -0.25 -1.72 2.72
C ASP A 719 -0.39 -1.72 4.26
N LEU A 720 -1.47 -2.30 4.80
CA LEU A 720 -1.63 -2.47 6.25
C LEU A 720 -0.53 -3.36 6.83
N PHE A 721 -0.23 -4.49 6.18
CA PHE A 721 0.83 -5.37 6.64
C PHE A 721 2.21 -4.70 6.59
N LYS A 722 2.50 -3.91 5.54
CA LYS A 722 3.73 -3.10 5.46
C LYS A 722 3.84 -2.08 6.59
N VAL A 723 2.73 -1.41 6.94
CA VAL A 723 2.67 -0.50 8.09
C VAL A 723 2.91 -1.25 9.41
N GLN A 724 2.28 -2.40 9.61
CA GLN A 724 2.45 -3.21 10.82
C GLN A 724 3.89 -3.73 10.93
N ARG A 725 4.48 -4.16 9.81
CA ARG A 725 5.89 -4.52 9.70
C ARG A 725 6.81 -3.37 10.09
N GLU A 726 6.55 -2.15 9.62
CA GLU A 726 7.33 -0.96 9.95
C GLU A 726 7.29 -0.68 11.47
N ILE A 727 6.13 -0.81 12.10
CA ILE A 727 6.00 -0.65 13.56
C ILE A 727 6.70 -1.79 14.31
N MET A 728 6.58 -3.03 13.83
CA MET A 728 7.15 -4.21 14.48
C MET A 728 8.69 -4.16 14.60
N ARG A 729 9.37 -3.38 13.75
CA ARG A 729 10.82 -3.13 13.83
C ARG A 729 11.30 -2.71 15.22
N GLU A 730 10.49 -1.93 15.94
CA GLU A 730 10.82 -1.43 17.28
C GLU A 730 9.85 -1.93 18.35
N TYR A 731 8.57 -2.11 18.01
CA TYR A 731 7.50 -2.39 18.98
C TYR A 731 7.25 -3.87 19.24
N HIS A 732 8.07 -4.78 18.70
CA HIS A 732 8.19 -6.14 19.24
C HIS A 732 8.82 -6.15 20.64
N VAL A 733 9.66 -5.15 20.97
CA VAL A 733 10.25 -4.98 22.30
C VAL A 733 9.22 -4.35 23.24
N THR A 734 8.60 -5.17 24.09
CA THR A 734 7.52 -4.74 24.98
C THR A 734 8.00 -4.25 26.35
N ASP A 735 9.21 -4.63 26.78
CA ASP A 735 9.80 -4.13 28.04
C ASP A 735 10.43 -2.73 27.84
N ALA A 736 10.01 -1.76 28.65
CA ALA A 736 10.46 -0.38 28.50
C ALA A 736 11.95 -0.15 28.80
N ALA A 737 12.57 -0.97 29.66
CA ALA A 737 13.99 -0.83 29.95
C ALA A 737 14.84 -1.36 28.79
N ALA A 738 14.42 -2.45 28.15
CA ALA A 738 15.00 -2.98 26.92
C ALA A 738 14.78 -2.02 25.74
N TYR A 739 13.57 -1.51 25.57
CA TYR A 739 13.23 -0.53 24.53
C TYR A 739 14.09 0.73 24.64
N TYR A 740 14.26 1.28 25.86
CA TYR A 740 15.16 2.43 26.09
C TYR A 740 16.62 2.14 25.71
N GLY A 741 17.06 0.90 25.86
CA GLY A 741 18.39 0.44 25.47
C GLY A 741 18.60 0.41 23.95
N GLY A 742 17.54 0.18 23.17
CA GLY A 742 17.53 0.20 21.70
C GLY A 742 18.44 -0.83 21.03
N GLN A 743 18.86 -1.88 21.73
CA GLN A 743 19.82 -2.88 21.23
C GLN A 743 19.16 -3.99 20.41
N ASP A 744 17.84 -4.13 20.52
CA ASP A 744 17.09 -5.27 20.00
C ASP A 744 16.22 -4.90 18.79
N PHE A 745 16.34 -3.67 18.28
CA PHE A 745 15.56 -3.23 17.13
C PHE A 745 15.98 -3.88 15.81
N TRP A 746 14.99 -4.11 14.96
CA TRP A 746 15.13 -4.73 13.66
C TRP A 746 15.06 -3.71 12.51
N SER A 747 15.33 -4.21 11.31
CA SER A 747 15.09 -3.60 10.02
C SER A 747 14.49 -4.65 9.08
N VAL A 748 13.68 -4.18 8.14
CA VAL A 748 13.29 -4.98 6.97
C VAL A 748 14.54 -5.09 6.08
N PRO A 749 14.92 -6.29 5.62
CA PRO A 749 16.03 -6.42 4.69
C PRO A 749 15.71 -5.74 3.35
N ASN A 750 16.77 -5.35 2.64
CA ASN A 750 16.63 -4.88 1.26
C ASN A 750 16.29 -6.08 0.36
N ASP A 751 15.56 -5.83 -0.72
CA ASP A 751 15.31 -6.82 -1.76
C ASP A 751 16.65 -7.22 -2.41
N PRO A 752 17.09 -8.48 -2.25
CA PRO A 752 18.40 -8.91 -2.76
C PRO A 752 18.42 -9.07 -4.28
N THR A 753 17.25 -9.06 -4.94
CA THR A 753 17.07 -9.33 -6.37
C THR A 753 16.95 -8.04 -7.19
N GLY A 754 16.42 -6.97 -6.60
CA GLY A 754 15.97 -5.76 -7.30
C GLY A 754 17.03 -4.72 -7.68
N GLY A 755 18.33 -4.96 -7.49
CA GLY A 755 19.41 -4.02 -7.85
C GLY A 755 19.34 -2.61 -7.22
N THR A 756 18.42 -2.40 -6.28
CA THR A 756 18.15 -1.15 -5.56
C THR A 756 18.24 -1.37 -4.05
N ASP A 757 18.42 -0.30 -3.28
CA ASP A 757 18.38 -0.36 -1.81
C ASP A 757 16.92 -0.36 -1.27
N ALA A 758 15.93 -0.76 -2.08
CA ALA A 758 14.53 -0.80 -1.67
C ALA A 758 14.27 -2.00 -0.72
N PRO A 759 13.36 -1.86 0.26
CA PRO A 759 12.97 -2.97 1.11
C PRO A 759 12.35 -4.12 0.32
N GLU A 760 12.57 -5.35 0.78
CA GLU A 760 11.86 -6.54 0.28
C GLU A 760 10.34 -6.36 0.45
N PRO A 761 9.51 -6.66 -0.56
CA PRO A 761 8.06 -6.59 -0.45
C PRO A 761 7.54 -7.78 0.38
N PRO A 762 6.34 -7.69 0.96
CA PRO A 762 5.72 -8.86 1.56
C PRO A 762 5.27 -9.86 0.49
N TYR A 763 5.42 -11.16 0.75
CA TYR A 763 5.09 -12.20 -0.21
C TYR A 763 3.82 -12.96 0.17
N ARG A 764 2.87 -13.00 -0.77
CA ARG A 764 1.60 -13.72 -0.63
C ARG A 764 1.73 -15.13 -1.17
N GLN A 765 1.53 -16.13 -0.33
CA GLN A 765 1.70 -17.54 -0.69
C GLN A 765 1.09 -18.46 0.38
N THR A 766 0.76 -19.67 0.00
CA THR A 766 0.37 -20.73 0.94
C THR A 766 1.60 -21.29 1.66
N ILE A 767 1.64 -21.20 3.00
CA ILE A 767 2.71 -21.76 3.84
C ILE A 767 2.13 -22.64 4.93
N GLN A 768 2.90 -23.63 5.36
CA GLN A 768 2.62 -24.34 6.61
C GLN A 768 3.42 -23.69 7.74
N TYR A 769 2.73 -23.05 8.67
CA TYR A 769 3.40 -22.41 9.81
C TYR A 769 3.91 -23.47 10.80
N PRO A 770 5.10 -23.33 11.41
CA PRO A 770 5.63 -24.34 12.32
C PRO A 770 4.69 -24.66 13.48
N GLY A 771 4.31 -25.94 13.60
CA GLY A 771 3.39 -26.44 14.62
C GLY A 771 1.93 -26.52 14.18
N GLU A 772 1.60 -26.07 12.96
CA GLU A 772 0.27 -26.22 12.36
C GLU A 772 0.22 -27.46 11.44
N GLU A 773 -0.95 -28.10 11.39
CA GLU A 773 -1.17 -29.32 10.60
C GLU A 773 -1.57 -29.02 9.15
N GLU A 774 -2.12 -27.83 8.88
CA GLU A 774 -2.63 -27.42 7.57
C GLU A 774 -1.85 -26.19 7.06
N ALA A 775 -1.71 -26.11 5.73
CA ALA A 775 -1.10 -24.96 5.08
C ALA A 775 -2.14 -23.86 4.86
N THR A 776 -1.74 -22.61 5.14
CA THR A 776 -2.63 -21.46 5.18
C THR A 776 -2.13 -20.38 4.23
N PHE A 777 -3.05 -19.78 3.48
CA PHE A 777 -2.74 -18.67 2.58
C PHE A 777 -2.35 -17.44 3.38
N SER A 778 -1.09 -17.04 3.29
CA SER A 778 -0.51 -16.06 4.20
C SER A 778 0.23 -14.96 3.44
N LEU A 779 0.39 -13.82 4.10
CA LEU A 779 1.31 -12.77 3.68
C LEU A 779 2.52 -12.78 4.63
N THR A 780 3.73 -12.86 4.08
CA THR A 780 4.96 -13.10 4.85
C THR A 780 5.95 -11.94 4.73
N SER A 781 6.80 -11.77 5.75
CA SER A 781 7.95 -10.87 5.69
C SER A 781 9.04 -11.31 6.68
N THR A 782 10.25 -10.80 6.45
CA THR A 782 11.43 -11.13 7.23
C THR A 782 12.01 -9.90 7.95
N PHE A 783 12.78 -10.14 9.00
CA PHE A 783 13.47 -9.09 9.75
C PHE A 783 14.92 -9.46 10.01
N VAL A 784 15.80 -8.48 9.92
CA VAL A 784 17.21 -8.59 10.34
C VAL A 784 17.50 -7.58 11.46
N PRO A 785 18.42 -7.84 12.40
CA PRO A 785 18.80 -6.85 13.40
C PRO A 785 19.39 -5.59 12.73
N ARG A 786 19.14 -4.42 13.32
CA ARG A 786 19.64 -3.16 12.78
C ARG A 786 21.17 -3.19 12.62
N GLY A 787 21.64 -3.07 11.37
CA GLY A 787 23.06 -3.06 11.03
C GLY A 787 23.73 -4.44 11.02
N ARG A 788 22.95 -5.52 10.89
CA ARG A 788 23.42 -6.90 10.66
C ARG A 788 22.57 -7.55 9.58
N GLU A 789 23.05 -8.65 9.03
CA GLU A 789 22.39 -9.34 7.91
C GLU A 789 21.79 -10.69 8.30
N ASN A 790 22.17 -11.26 9.45
CA ASN A 790 21.57 -12.51 9.94
C ASN A 790 20.08 -12.29 10.22
N LEU A 791 19.26 -13.30 9.94
CA LEU A 791 17.84 -13.25 10.18
C LEU A 791 17.54 -13.18 11.68
N ALA A 792 16.64 -12.28 12.05
CA ALA A 792 16.15 -12.09 13.41
C ALA A 792 14.76 -12.69 13.62
N ALA A 793 13.88 -12.53 12.64
CA ALA A 793 12.53 -13.06 12.73
C ALA A 793 11.89 -13.29 11.36
N PHE A 794 10.93 -14.20 11.34
CA PHE A 794 10.00 -14.43 10.25
C PHE A 794 8.59 -14.10 10.73
N MET A 795 7.84 -13.32 9.96
CA MET A 795 6.47 -12.90 10.28
C MET A 795 5.52 -13.36 9.20
N ALA A 796 4.39 -13.91 9.61
CA ALA A 796 3.28 -14.26 8.73
C ALA A 796 1.98 -13.66 9.29
N VAL A 797 1.05 -13.36 8.39
CA VAL A 797 -0.35 -13.08 8.73
C VAL A 797 -1.26 -13.95 7.89
N ASP A 798 -2.22 -14.58 8.56
CA ASP A 798 -3.25 -15.36 7.88
C ASP A 798 -4.09 -14.44 6.98
N SER A 799 -4.13 -14.77 5.69
CA SER A 799 -4.84 -14.04 4.66
C SER A 799 -6.14 -14.73 4.24
N ASP A 800 -6.46 -15.89 4.80
CA ASP A 800 -7.65 -16.67 4.47
C ASP A 800 -8.88 -16.14 5.23
N PRO A 801 -9.84 -15.49 4.56
CA PRO A 801 -11.01 -14.88 5.20
C PRO A 801 -11.98 -15.91 5.82
N ARG A 802 -11.80 -17.20 5.51
CA ARG A 802 -12.57 -18.31 6.10
C ARG A 802 -11.89 -18.91 7.33
N SER A 803 -10.63 -18.57 7.58
CA SER A 803 -9.89 -19.01 8.77
C SER A 803 -10.39 -18.28 10.02
N ASP A 804 -10.44 -19.00 11.14
CA ASP A 804 -10.68 -18.41 12.46
C ASP A 804 -9.52 -17.46 12.87
N ASP A 805 -8.34 -17.64 12.27
CA ASP A 805 -7.12 -16.87 12.52
C ASP A 805 -6.91 -15.72 11.51
N TYR A 806 -7.89 -15.40 10.64
CA TYR A 806 -7.74 -14.32 9.65
C TYR A 806 -7.22 -13.01 10.28
N GLY A 807 -6.11 -12.50 9.74
CA GLY A 807 -5.47 -11.28 10.24
C GLY A 807 -4.62 -11.44 11.50
N GLN A 808 -4.48 -12.66 12.04
CA GLN A 808 -3.61 -12.94 13.17
C GLN A 808 -2.14 -12.88 12.74
N LEU A 809 -1.39 -11.95 13.34
CA LEU A 809 0.05 -11.83 13.13
C LEU A 809 0.79 -12.88 13.97
N LYS A 810 1.63 -13.68 13.33
CA LYS A 810 2.45 -14.73 13.95
C LYS A 810 3.93 -14.49 13.63
N LEU A 811 4.78 -14.41 14.65
CA LEU A 811 6.22 -14.15 14.55
C LEU A 811 7.04 -15.31 15.10
N LEU A 812 7.95 -15.83 14.28
CA LEU A 812 9.03 -16.72 14.69
C LEU A 812 10.26 -15.88 15.02
N GLU A 813 10.58 -15.72 16.29
CA GLU A 813 11.79 -15.02 16.74
C GLU A 813 12.96 -16.00 16.84
N LEU A 814 14.04 -15.71 16.11
CA LEU A 814 15.21 -16.58 16.02
C LEU A 814 16.21 -16.30 17.15
N PRO A 815 16.89 -17.34 17.69
CA PRO A 815 17.85 -17.18 18.75
C PRO A 815 19.13 -16.50 18.25
N ARG A 816 19.68 -15.59 19.06
CA ARG A 816 20.94 -14.89 18.75
C ARG A 816 22.18 -15.77 18.81
N SER A 817 22.06 -16.97 19.37
CA SER A 817 23.15 -17.93 19.50
C SER A 817 23.42 -18.72 18.22
N THR A 818 22.40 -18.86 17.37
CA THR A 818 22.49 -19.59 16.10
C THR A 818 22.54 -18.58 14.97
N VAL A 819 23.43 -18.79 14.00
CA VAL A 819 23.53 -17.94 12.83
C VAL A 819 22.57 -18.49 11.78
N ILE A 820 21.48 -17.77 11.55
CA ILE A 820 20.55 -18.02 10.45
C ILE A 820 20.76 -16.92 9.42
N PHE A 821 21.00 -17.28 8.16
CA PHE A 821 21.28 -16.31 7.10
C PHE A 821 20.03 -15.47 6.79
N GLY A 822 20.18 -14.16 6.65
CA GLY A 822 19.11 -13.34 6.08
C GLY A 822 19.10 -13.40 4.56
N PRO A 823 18.05 -12.87 3.89
CA PRO A 823 17.91 -12.88 2.43
C PRO A 823 19.17 -12.43 1.68
N GLY A 824 19.78 -11.31 2.10
CA GLY A 824 21.01 -10.81 1.48
C GLY A 824 22.22 -11.73 1.62
N GLN A 825 22.32 -12.52 2.70
CA GLN A 825 23.41 -13.49 2.87
C GLN A 825 23.20 -14.72 1.99
N VAL A 826 21.96 -15.20 1.89
CA VAL A 826 21.60 -16.33 1.03
C VAL A 826 21.84 -15.96 -0.44
N GLN A 827 21.44 -14.76 -0.86
CA GLN A 827 21.76 -14.29 -2.22
C GLN A 827 23.26 -14.26 -2.49
N ASN A 828 24.06 -13.78 -1.53
CA ASN A 828 25.51 -13.79 -1.65
C ASN A 828 26.08 -15.21 -1.70
N ALA A 829 25.45 -16.18 -1.02
CA ALA A 829 25.83 -17.59 -1.08
C ALA A 829 25.52 -18.18 -2.47
N PHE A 830 24.33 -17.95 -3.02
CA PHE A 830 23.99 -18.31 -4.40
C PHE A 830 24.98 -17.70 -5.41
N ASP A 831 25.29 -16.41 -5.28
CA ASP A 831 26.24 -15.72 -6.16
C ASP A 831 27.69 -16.23 -6.00
N ALA A 832 28.03 -16.79 -4.84
CA ALA A 832 29.36 -17.30 -4.52
C ALA A 832 29.57 -18.75 -4.97
N ASP A 833 28.50 -19.52 -5.04
CA ASP A 833 28.50 -20.95 -5.28
C ASP A 833 29.08 -21.34 -6.65
N ALA A 834 29.78 -22.48 -6.70
CA ALA A 834 30.47 -22.94 -7.89
C ALA A 834 29.50 -23.53 -8.92
N ASP A 835 28.51 -24.30 -8.46
CA ASP A 835 27.55 -25.00 -9.31
C ASP A 835 26.55 -24.01 -9.90
N VAL A 836 26.08 -23.04 -9.09
CA VAL A 836 25.28 -21.91 -9.58
C VAL A 836 26.04 -21.15 -10.66
N ARG A 837 27.33 -20.84 -10.45
CA ARG A 837 28.13 -20.14 -11.47
C ARG A 837 28.38 -20.97 -12.72
N GLU A 838 28.56 -22.28 -12.60
CA GLU A 838 28.73 -23.16 -13.76
C GLU A 838 27.49 -23.14 -14.66
N VAL A 839 26.30 -23.11 -14.07
CA VAL A 839 25.02 -23.01 -14.79
C VAL A 839 24.80 -21.59 -15.35
N LEU A 840 25.13 -20.54 -14.59
CA LEU A 840 24.91 -19.15 -15.01
C LEU A 840 25.91 -18.67 -16.08
N LEU A 841 27.18 -19.09 -16.02
CA LEU A 841 28.25 -18.60 -16.92
C LEU A 841 27.91 -18.74 -18.41
N PRO A 842 27.38 -19.88 -18.91
CA PRO A 842 26.95 -20.01 -20.30
C PRO A 842 25.79 -19.07 -20.65
N LEU A 843 24.84 -18.88 -19.73
CA LEU A 843 23.68 -18.02 -19.92
C LEU A 843 24.10 -16.55 -20.01
N GLU A 844 25.00 -16.10 -19.13
CA GLU A 844 25.56 -14.74 -19.12
C GLU A 844 26.51 -14.46 -20.29
N GLN A 845 27.21 -15.49 -20.80
CA GLN A 845 28.07 -15.36 -21.99
C GLN A 845 27.28 -15.35 -23.30
N SER A 846 26.05 -15.88 -23.27
CA SER A 846 25.11 -15.72 -24.36
C SER A 846 24.58 -14.28 -24.39
N ASN A 847 23.88 -13.89 -25.46
CA ASN A 847 23.18 -12.60 -25.43
C ASN A 847 21.92 -12.63 -24.52
N ALA A 848 21.64 -13.73 -23.81
CA ALA A 848 20.46 -13.85 -22.97
C ALA A 848 20.48 -12.90 -21.76
N GLU A 849 19.30 -12.48 -21.38
CA GLU A 849 19.04 -11.73 -20.15
C GLU A 849 18.58 -12.72 -19.08
N VAL A 850 19.32 -12.79 -17.97
CA VAL A 850 19.00 -13.63 -16.82
C VAL A 850 18.33 -12.75 -15.78
N THR A 851 17.10 -13.09 -15.42
CA THR A 851 16.29 -12.38 -14.41
C THR A 851 16.07 -13.30 -13.22
N ARG A 852 16.41 -12.81 -12.04
CA ARG A 852 16.12 -13.49 -10.77
C ARG A 852 14.70 -13.15 -10.34
N GLY A 853 13.92 -14.15 -9.99
CA GLY A 853 12.67 -13.94 -9.27
C GLY A 853 12.93 -13.67 -7.78
N ASN A 854 11.86 -13.45 -7.04
CA ASN A 854 11.86 -13.18 -5.61
C ASN A 854 12.49 -14.33 -4.83
N LEU A 855 13.33 -13.97 -3.85
CA LEU A 855 13.90 -14.91 -2.90
C LEU A 855 12.88 -15.15 -1.77
N LEU A 856 12.19 -16.28 -1.82
CA LEU A 856 11.16 -16.65 -0.84
C LEU A 856 11.82 -17.30 0.37
N THR A 857 11.58 -16.76 1.57
CA THR A 857 11.97 -17.39 2.84
C THR A 857 10.79 -18.16 3.44
N LEU A 858 10.95 -19.44 3.70
CA LEU A 858 9.87 -20.34 4.13
C LEU A 858 10.28 -21.16 5.36
N PRO A 859 9.42 -21.27 6.40
CA PRO A 859 9.59 -22.31 7.41
C PRO A 859 9.47 -23.69 6.78
N PHE A 860 10.46 -24.54 7.00
CA PHE A 860 10.55 -25.87 6.40
C PHE A 860 11.40 -26.78 7.28
N ALA A 861 10.97 -28.02 7.54
CA ALA A 861 11.75 -29.03 8.27
C ALA A 861 12.38 -28.55 9.59
N GLY A 862 11.67 -27.69 10.34
CA GLY A 862 12.18 -27.10 11.58
C GLY A 862 13.33 -26.09 11.41
N GLY A 863 13.71 -25.74 10.19
CA GLY A 863 14.62 -24.66 9.82
C GLY A 863 13.95 -23.63 8.90
N LEU A 864 14.72 -23.02 7.99
CA LEU A 864 14.22 -22.13 6.95
C LEU A 864 14.79 -22.54 5.58
N LEU A 865 13.89 -22.74 4.63
CA LEU A 865 14.18 -22.96 3.22
C LEU A 865 14.08 -21.64 2.47
N TYR A 866 15.08 -21.37 1.64
CA TYR A 866 15.09 -20.24 0.72
C TYR A 866 14.90 -20.76 -0.69
N VAL A 867 14.00 -20.18 -1.47
CA VAL A 867 13.72 -20.59 -2.85
C VAL A 867 13.72 -19.37 -3.77
N GLU A 868 14.53 -19.40 -4.82
CA GLU A 868 14.66 -18.32 -5.80
C GLU A 868 14.54 -18.90 -7.22
N PRO A 869 13.45 -18.61 -7.96
CA PRO A 869 13.31 -19.02 -9.35
C PRO A 869 14.19 -18.15 -10.27
N LEU A 870 14.85 -18.78 -11.24
CA LEU A 870 15.72 -18.12 -12.21
C LEU A 870 15.11 -18.18 -13.61
N TYR A 871 14.87 -17.00 -14.18
CA TYR A 871 14.29 -16.82 -15.50
C TYR A 871 15.34 -16.44 -16.53
N VAL A 872 15.22 -16.96 -17.74
CA VAL A 872 16.11 -16.65 -18.86
C VAL A 872 15.30 -16.18 -20.05
N GLN A 873 15.75 -15.09 -20.66
CA GLN A 873 15.20 -14.52 -21.87
C GLN A 873 16.27 -14.50 -22.96
N ALA A 874 16.07 -15.20 -24.08
CA ALA A 874 17.06 -15.23 -25.16
C ALA A 874 17.28 -13.83 -25.78
N GLY A 875 18.54 -13.40 -25.94
CA GLY A 875 18.83 -12.11 -26.58
C GLY A 875 19.20 -12.22 -28.05
N GLY A 876 18.54 -11.41 -28.89
CA GLY A 876 18.79 -11.31 -30.32
C GLY A 876 17.61 -10.70 -31.05
N GLY A 877 17.78 -9.49 -31.59
CA GLY A 877 16.69 -8.72 -32.21
C GLY A 877 16.06 -9.43 -33.42
N GLY A 878 14.81 -9.86 -33.28
CA GLY A 878 14.01 -10.34 -34.42
C GLY A 878 12.68 -11.01 -34.08
N ALA A 879 12.52 -11.58 -32.89
CA ALA A 879 11.26 -12.15 -32.38
C ALA A 879 11.20 -11.91 -30.87
N ALA A 880 10.00 -11.70 -30.33
CA ALA A 880 9.78 -11.37 -28.93
C ALA A 880 10.26 -12.51 -28.01
N SER A 881 11.41 -12.32 -27.35
CA SER A 881 11.82 -13.17 -26.25
C SER A 881 11.14 -12.69 -24.97
N PHE A 882 10.78 -13.61 -24.09
CA PHE A 882 10.16 -13.35 -22.79
C PHE A 882 10.82 -14.24 -21.73
N PRO A 883 10.70 -13.91 -20.43
CA PRO A 883 11.32 -14.68 -19.36
C PRO A 883 10.68 -16.08 -19.22
N LEU A 884 11.50 -17.13 -19.29
CA LEU A 884 11.10 -18.51 -19.02
C LEU A 884 11.82 -19.03 -17.78
N LEU A 885 11.13 -19.76 -16.91
CA LEU A 885 11.79 -20.42 -15.78
C LEU A 885 12.78 -21.46 -16.34
N GLN A 886 14.02 -21.44 -15.90
CA GLN A 886 15.03 -22.42 -16.35
C GLN A 886 15.68 -23.17 -15.20
N GLN A 887 15.82 -22.52 -14.04
CA GLN A 887 16.43 -23.11 -12.87
C GLN A 887 15.71 -22.63 -11.60
N VAL A 888 15.84 -23.38 -10.53
CA VAL A 888 15.41 -23.03 -9.18
C VAL A 888 16.62 -23.15 -8.28
N MET A 889 16.94 -22.09 -7.55
CA MET A 889 17.97 -22.11 -6.51
C MET A 889 17.30 -22.33 -5.16
N VAL A 890 17.88 -23.21 -4.35
CA VAL A 890 17.39 -23.49 -3.00
C VAL A 890 18.53 -23.38 -2.00
N GLY A 891 18.24 -22.87 -0.81
CA GLY A 891 19.20 -22.78 0.29
C GLY A 891 18.61 -23.26 1.59
N PHE A 892 19.40 -23.96 2.40
CA PHE A 892 19.05 -24.33 3.77
C PHE A 892 20.31 -24.32 4.64
N GLY A 893 20.28 -23.54 5.72
CA GLY A 893 21.48 -23.34 6.54
C GLY A 893 22.58 -22.61 5.77
N GLU A 894 23.76 -23.23 5.68
CA GLU A 894 24.89 -22.72 4.87
C GLU A 894 24.97 -23.34 3.48
N GLU A 895 24.18 -24.39 3.23
CA GLU A 895 24.18 -25.13 1.97
C GLU A 895 23.25 -24.47 0.96
N VAL A 896 23.68 -24.44 -0.29
CA VAL A 896 22.92 -23.93 -1.43
C VAL A 896 23.02 -24.92 -2.58
N ALA A 897 21.96 -25.02 -3.36
CA ALA A 897 21.91 -25.87 -4.53
C ALA A 897 21.09 -25.22 -5.64
N ILE A 898 21.26 -25.72 -6.85
CA ILE A 898 20.52 -25.31 -8.04
C ILE A 898 20.02 -26.56 -8.77
N GLY A 899 18.85 -26.46 -9.38
CA GLY A 899 18.29 -27.54 -10.20
C GLY A 899 17.33 -27.01 -11.25
N SER A 900 17.01 -27.87 -12.21
CA SER A 900 16.05 -27.61 -13.29
C SER A 900 14.60 -27.51 -12.83
N SER A 901 14.30 -28.06 -11.63
CA SER A 901 13.01 -27.99 -10.96
C SER A 901 13.21 -27.85 -9.45
N LEU A 902 12.15 -27.53 -8.70
CA LEU A 902 12.23 -27.48 -7.25
C LEU A 902 12.61 -28.84 -6.62
N PRO A 903 11.99 -29.99 -7.01
CA PRO A 903 12.41 -31.30 -6.51
C PRO A 903 13.88 -31.63 -6.82
N ASP A 904 14.35 -31.28 -8.02
CA ASP A 904 15.75 -31.48 -8.45
C ASP A 904 16.71 -30.63 -7.62
N ALA A 905 16.40 -29.34 -7.44
CA ALA A 905 17.18 -28.42 -6.62
C ALA A 905 17.22 -28.87 -5.14
N LEU A 906 16.07 -29.32 -4.60
CA LEU A 906 15.99 -29.90 -3.28
C LEU A 906 16.84 -31.15 -3.19
N SER A 907 16.80 -32.08 -4.15
CA SER A 907 17.64 -33.28 -4.15
C SER A 907 19.13 -32.95 -4.17
N ASN A 908 19.55 -31.99 -5.00
CA ASN A 908 20.95 -31.55 -5.12
C ASN A 908 21.47 -30.93 -3.81
N LEU A 909 20.60 -30.36 -2.98
CA LEU A 909 20.95 -29.85 -1.66
C LEU A 909 21.43 -30.97 -0.70
N PHE A 910 21.09 -32.24 -0.94
CA PHE A 910 21.47 -33.40 -0.10
C PHE A 910 22.66 -34.18 -0.64
N ASP A 911 22.78 -34.29 -1.97
CA ASP A 911 23.88 -35.02 -2.59
C ASP A 911 25.25 -34.36 -2.34
N GLY A 912 25.27 -33.11 -1.85
CA GLY A 912 26.45 -32.46 -1.30
C GLY A 912 27.11 -33.18 -0.11
N GLU A 913 26.40 -34.10 0.57
CA GLU A 913 26.96 -34.93 1.66
C GLU A 913 27.73 -36.18 1.15
N ALA A 914 27.69 -36.52 -0.14
CA ALA A 914 28.26 -37.76 -0.67
C ALA A 914 29.62 -37.58 -1.39
N GLN A 915 30.58 -36.91 -0.75
CA GLN A 915 32.00 -37.11 -1.09
C GLN A 915 32.79 -37.59 0.12
N PRO A 916 33.17 -38.88 0.19
CA PRO A 916 34.23 -39.29 1.08
C PRO A 916 35.49 -38.56 0.62
N ALA A 917 36.07 -37.74 1.50
CA ALA A 917 37.40 -37.21 1.30
C ALA A 917 38.37 -38.37 1.00
N GLU A 918 38.93 -38.39 -0.21
CA GLU A 918 40.06 -39.25 -0.51
C GLU A 918 41.23 -38.87 0.42
N GLU A 919 41.45 -39.70 1.45
CA GLU A 919 42.68 -39.69 2.23
C GLU A 919 43.87 -40.11 1.35
N GLY A 920 44.46 -39.12 0.68
CA GLY A 920 45.84 -39.17 0.21
C GLY A 920 46.80 -39.00 1.40
N SER A 921 47.23 -40.12 1.96
CA SER A 921 48.26 -40.25 3.00
C SER A 921 49.53 -39.43 2.75
N GLU A 922 49.99 -38.67 3.76
CA GLU A 922 51.42 -38.55 4.08
C GLU A 922 51.61 -38.09 5.56
N GLU A 923 52.02 -39.04 6.40
CA GLU A 923 52.42 -38.83 7.79
C GLU A 923 53.81 -38.16 7.88
N PRO A 924 54.07 -37.35 8.93
CA PRO A 924 55.30 -37.53 9.70
C PRO A 924 55.07 -37.63 11.23
N PRO A 925 56.05 -38.15 11.99
CA PRO A 925 55.86 -39.01 13.17
C PRO A 925 55.63 -38.27 14.51
N PRO A 926 55.28 -39.00 15.59
CA PRO A 926 54.63 -38.45 16.78
C PRO A 926 55.61 -38.03 17.88
N GLU A 927 55.17 -37.11 18.75
CA GLU A 927 55.68 -36.98 20.12
C GLU A 927 54.51 -36.93 21.14
N GLU A 928 54.65 -37.82 22.13
CA GLU A 928 53.85 -38.04 23.35
C GLU A 928 53.77 -36.74 24.20
N GLU A 929 52.77 -36.47 25.05
CA GLU A 929 52.37 -37.20 26.24
C GLU A 929 51.01 -36.70 26.79
N GLU A 930 50.20 -37.69 27.18
CA GLU A 930 49.30 -37.79 28.36
C GLU A 930 48.48 -36.59 28.88
N ALA A 931 47.16 -36.81 28.95
CA ALA A 931 46.42 -36.64 30.20
C ALA A 931 45.11 -37.47 30.26
N GLY A 932 45.10 -38.49 31.11
CA GLY A 932 44.05 -38.65 32.13
C GLY A 932 42.69 -39.21 31.71
N ALA A 933 42.60 -40.54 31.69
CA ALA A 933 41.35 -41.28 31.79
C ALA A 933 40.58 -41.01 33.10
N GLY A 934 39.26 -40.94 32.98
CA GLY A 934 38.30 -41.05 34.08
C GLY A 934 37.12 -41.92 33.63
N ASP A 935 37.22 -43.22 33.91
CA ASP A 935 36.22 -44.27 33.70
C ASP A 935 34.96 -44.06 34.57
N GLY A 936 33.81 -44.48 34.04
CA GLY A 936 32.48 -44.37 34.63
C GLY A 936 31.46 -45.24 33.90
N GLY A 937 31.67 -46.55 33.91
CA GLY A 937 30.89 -47.57 33.22
C GLY A 937 29.35 -47.58 33.32
N GLY A 938 28.74 -48.26 32.34
CA GLY A 938 27.84 -49.38 32.65
C GLY A 938 26.46 -49.39 31.96
N GLY A 939 26.38 -50.15 30.86
CA GLY A 939 25.44 -51.27 30.74
C GLY A 939 24.09 -51.04 30.06
N GLY A 940 23.83 -51.82 29.00
CA GLY A 940 22.48 -52.15 28.54
C GLY A 940 22.38 -52.46 27.03
N GLY A 941 22.87 -53.63 26.62
CA GLY A 941 22.78 -54.08 25.22
C GLY A 941 21.51 -54.87 24.88
N GLY A 942 21.29 -55.06 23.58
CA GLY A 942 20.41 -56.08 23.01
C GLY A 942 19.52 -55.59 21.87
N GLY A 943 20.10 -55.14 20.76
CA GLY A 943 19.37 -54.77 19.53
C GLY A 943 20.26 -54.71 18.28
N ASP A 944 21.55 -54.40 18.45
CA ASP A 944 22.38 -53.98 17.32
C ASP A 944 22.93 -55.11 16.44
N GLN A 945 22.90 -56.38 16.86
CA GLN A 945 23.62 -57.42 16.13
C GLN A 945 22.91 -57.84 14.84
N GLU A 946 21.58 -57.86 14.83
CA GLU A 946 20.77 -58.18 13.64
C GLU A 946 20.72 -57.01 12.65
N LEU A 947 20.77 -55.77 13.17
CA LEU A 947 20.89 -54.55 12.37
C LEU A 947 22.28 -54.40 11.75
N THR A 948 23.34 -54.73 12.50
CA THR A 948 24.72 -54.71 12.00
C THR A 948 24.93 -55.78 10.94
N ASP A 949 24.34 -56.97 11.11
CA ASP A 949 24.41 -58.03 10.10
C ASP A 949 23.64 -57.66 8.81
N ALA A 950 22.47 -57.02 8.94
CA ALA A 950 21.69 -56.52 7.79
C ALA A 950 22.38 -55.36 7.06
N LEU A 951 23.06 -54.46 7.79
CA LEU A 951 23.86 -53.39 7.18
C LEU A 951 25.07 -53.96 6.43
N ASN A 952 25.76 -54.95 6.98
CA ASN A 952 26.91 -55.57 6.31
C ASN A 952 26.49 -56.32 5.03
N GLU A 953 25.33 -56.98 5.04
CA GLU A 953 24.78 -57.66 3.86
C GLU A 953 24.31 -56.67 2.79
N ALA A 954 23.77 -55.51 3.18
CA ALA A 954 23.43 -54.42 2.26
C ALA A 954 24.67 -53.76 1.64
N VAL A 955 25.76 -53.62 2.41
CA VAL A 955 27.04 -53.09 1.93
C VAL A 955 27.72 -54.06 0.96
N GLU A 956 27.76 -55.36 1.25
CA GLU A 956 28.29 -56.38 0.32
C GLU A 956 27.48 -56.42 -0.99
N ALA A 957 26.14 -56.32 -0.92
CA ALA A 957 25.29 -56.29 -2.10
C ALA A 957 25.50 -55.03 -2.96
N TRP A 958 25.80 -53.89 -2.31
CA TRP A 958 26.11 -52.64 -3.00
C TRP A 958 27.50 -52.65 -3.64
N GLU A 959 28.50 -53.25 -2.98
CA GLU A 959 29.84 -53.46 -3.56
C GLU A 959 29.80 -54.41 -4.77
N GLU A 960 29.04 -55.52 -4.70
CA GLU A 960 28.84 -56.41 -5.86
C GLU A 960 28.11 -55.70 -7.02
N ALA A 961 27.16 -54.80 -6.71
CA ALA A 961 26.46 -54.01 -7.71
C ALA A 961 27.39 -52.99 -8.39
N GLN A 962 28.30 -52.35 -7.65
CA GLN A 962 29.31 -51.45 -8.22
C GLN A 962 30.30 -52.20 -9.11
N GLU A 963 30.82 -53.35 -8.69
CA GLU A 963 31.77 -54.15 -9.47
C GLU A 963 31.12 -54.66 -10.78
N SER A 964 29.82 -55.01 -10.75
CA SER A 964 29.05 -55.33 -11.95
C SER A 964 28.85 -54.13 -12.88
N ASN A 965 28.75 -52.92 -12.34
CA ASN A 965 28.54 -51.69 -13.12
C ASN A 965 29.86 -51.23 -13.77
N GLU A 966 30.99 -51.37 -13.08
CA GLU A 966 32.33 -51.20 -13.66
C GLU A 966 32.60 -52.20 -14.79
N GLU A 967 32.27 -53.49 -14.62
CA GLU A 967 32.38 -54.47 -15.72
C GLU A 967 31.50 -54.13 -16.92
N ALA A 968 30.30 -53.58 -16.69
CA ALA A 968 29.40 -53.15 -17.76
C ALA A 968 29.94 -51.92 -18.50
N ASN A 969 30.49 -50.95 -17.77
CA ASN A 969 31.11 -49.75 -18.32
C ASN A 969 32.41 -50.08 -19.08
N GLU A 970 33.22 -51.02 -18.61
CA GLU A 970 34.41 -51.51 -19.33
C GLU A 970 34.02 -52.17 -20.66
N ARG A 971 32.96 -53.00 -20.67
CA ARG A 971 32.43 -53.62 -21.90
C ARG A 971 31.84 -52.59 -22.87
N LEU A 972 31.18 -51.56 -22.36
CA LEU A 972 30.67 -50.46 -23.17
C LEU A 972 31.83 -49.67 -23.79
N ARG A 973 32.89 -49.44 -23.02
CA ARG A 973 34.09 -48.74 -23.48
C ARG A 973 34.87 -49.54 -24.54
N GLU A 974 35.05 -50.85 -24.36
CA GLU A 974 35.61 -51.73 -25.39
C GLU A 974 34.75 -51.77 -26.66
N ALA A 975 33.43 -51.75 -26.53
CA ALA A 975 32.52 -51.69 -27.67
C ALA A 975 32.58 -50.35 -28.41
N LEU A 976 32.75 -49.24 -27.69
CA LEU A 976 32.92 -47.90 -28.28
C LEU A 976 34.28 -47.77 -28.97
N GLU A 977 35.36 -48.28 -28.40
CA GLU A 977 36.69 -48.31 -29.05
C GLU A 977 36.68 -49.16 -30.32
N ALA A 978 36.01 -50.32 -30.32
CA ALA A 978 35.86 -51.16 -31.51
C ALA A 978 35.02 -50.50 -32.62
N LEU A 979 34.05 -49.66 -32.25
CA LEU A 979 33.23 -48.89 -33.18
C LEU A 979 34.00 -47.72 -33.79
N GLU A 980 34.86 -47.07 -32.99
CA GLU A 980 35.75 -46.00 -33.44
C GLU A 980 36.87 -46.51 -34.37
N GLU A 981 37.36 -47.72 -34.15
CA GLU A 981 38.33 -48.39 -35.05
C GLU A 981 37.71 -48.76 -36.40
N GLN A 982 36.43 -49.19 -36.43
CA GLN A 982 35.69 -49.46 -37.67
C GLN A 982 35.30 -48.21 -38.45
N MET A 983 35.13 -47.06 -37.81
CA MET A 983 34.86 -45.80 -38.51
C MET A 983 36.12 -45.17 -39.13
N ASN A 984 37.32 -45.61 -38.74
CA ASN A 984 38.61 -45.08 -39.20
C ASN A 984 39.33 -45.95 -40.25
N GLU A 985 38.81 -47.14 -40.59
CA GLU A 985 39.18 -47.95 -41.77
C GLU A 985 38.30 -47.66 -42.99
#